data_AF-A0A818DNI3-F1
#
_entry.id   AF-A0A818DNI3-F1
#
_cell.length_a   1.000
_cell.length_b   1.000
_cell.length_c   1.000
_cell.angle_alpha   90.00
_cell.angle_beta   90.00
_cell.angle_gamma   90.00
#
_symmetry.space_group_name_H-M   'P 1'
#
loop_
_entity.id
_entity.type
_entity.pdbx_description
1 polymer ?
#
loop_
_entity_poly.entity_id
_entity_poly.type
_entity_poly.pdbx_seq_one_letter_code
_entity_poly.pdbx_strand_id
1 'polypeptide(L)'
;MQSLAIYARLFTRALSGTETENFLYNSLLRLSTSASVHNSQASNRPAISSSSPTITRAVHLVTATSGYSGHDDDEDEKENLKKKKNSPKIQRTNRANGFGDDAFFIAKSRVGDFLGVADGVGGWREYGVDPSLFSSSLMAACKSLVDNKLLDLNPLTLKELLSKGYKQLLEDKQCIIGSSTACIVALHREKSILHTANLGDSGFVVIRKNIIVHRSQEQQHYFNSPFQLAIHPTIKDPNLIADSPDAASVTSFNVEENDFILIATDGVWDNLPDSTVIEEVKKIKEPTLDNIQLAAHALAKRALDNGHDPSFYSPFAKSARRSLGINICGGKPDDVTVLLAAVTSTGGCGQLGIPLAKRLRELYGVDNVVLSDIVRPSDELLKQGIYRYADVMDIKQVQELLVNNQIDWLIHLSALLSAIGEKDVPLAMKLNIEGTHHILELARKYKCKLFIPSTIGAFGPESPRNPTPDFCIQRPRTIYGVSKVHTELLGEYFYYRFGVDFRCLRFPGIISADTKPGGGTTDYAIEIFHDALKSNAYKCYLRGDTRLPMMWIDDCIQSIVSIMEASSEQLKQRTYNVAAMSFTPDELTKAIQKYKPNFKISYEIDERQKIADSWPQVFDDQNARQHWSWNPKVDLDGLVQRMFAYLERQ
;
A
#
# COMPACT_ATOMS: atom_id res chain seq x y z
N MET A 1 -5.85 2.91 2.20
CA MET A 1 -6.10 1.46 2.26
C MET A 1 -6.21 1.09 3.73
N GLN A 2 -7.33 0.54 4.20
CA GLN A 2 -7.40 -0.04 5.54
C GLN A 2 -7.25 -1.54 5.32
N SER A 3 -6.13 -2.15 5.66
CA SER A 3 -5.89 -3.58 5.41
C SER A 3 -5.69 -4.32 6.72
N LEU A 4 -6.58 -4.04 7.65
CA LEU A 4 -6.35 -4.32 9.06
C LEU A 4 -7.24 -5.45 9.55
N ALA A 5 -6.67 -6.40 10.29
CA ALA A 5 -7.46 -7.28 11.14
C ALA A 5 -6.84 -7.33 12.53
N ILE A 6 -7.67 -7.16 13.55
CA ILE A 6 -7.28 -7.31 14.94
C ILE A 6 -7.80 -8.65 15.42
N TYR A 7 -6.88 -9.48 15.89
CA TYR A 7 -7.14 -10.82 16.38
C TYR A 7 -6.93 -10.78 17.88
N ALA A 8 -8.01 -10.80 18.66
CA ALA A 8 -7.94 -10.80 20.11
C ALA A 8 -8.17 -12.23 20.63
N ARG A 9 -7.39 -12.62 21.63
CA ARG A 9 -7.52 -13.82 22.42
C ARG A 9 -8.07 -13.44 23.79
N LEU A 10 -9.38 -13.60 24.01
CA LEU A 10 -10.00 -13.42 25.30
C LEU A 10 -10.40 -14.76 25.85
N PHE A 11 -9.60 -15.29 26.79
CA PHE A 11 -9.92 -16.48 27.58
C PHE A 11 -11.33 -16.38 28.20
N THR A 12 -12.34 -16.71 27.41
CA THR A 12 -13.73 -16.91 27.84
C THR A 12 -13.86 -18.39 28.12
N ARG A 13 -13.04 -18.87 29.05
CA ARG A 13 -13.36 -20.03 29.87
C ARG A 13 -13.63 -19.51 31.28
N ALA A 14 -14.80 -18.93 31.46
CA ALA A 14 -15.39 -18.83 32.78
C ALA A 14 -16.75 -19.56 32.74
N LEU A 15 -16.98 -20.42 33.74
CA LEU A 15 -18.28 -20.99 34.13
C LEU A 15 -18.73 -22.31 33.46
N SER A 16 -17.98 -23.39 33.73
CA SER A 16 -18.59 -24.67 34.13
C SER A 16 -17.58 -25.43 35.00
N GLY A 17 -17.93 -25.69 36.25
CA GLY A 17 -17.06 -26.36 37.21
C GLY A 17 -16.67 -27.80 36.80
N THR A 18 -15.70 -28.33 37.56
CA THR A 18 -15.33 -29.74 37.74
C THR A 18 -14.42 -30.47 36.74
N GLU A 19 -13.36 -29.85 36.19
CA GLU A 19 -12.26 -30.64 35.56
C GLU A 19 -10.82 -30.15 35.84
N THR A 20 -10.61 -29.12 36.65
CA THR A 20 -9.26 -28.56 36.90
C THR A 20 -8.44 -29.27 37.99
N GLU A 21 -8.99 -30.21 38.75
CA GLU A 21 -8.24 -30.88 39.83
C GLU A 21 -7.39 -32.08 39.37
N ASN A 22 -7.68 -32.69 38.22
CA ASN A 22 -6.93 -33.88 37.77
C ASN A 22 -5.66 -33.58 36.94
N PHE A 23 -5.46 -32.34 36.49
CA PHE A 23 -4.30 -31.99 35.65
C PHE A 23 -3.10 -31.47 36.45
N LEU A 24 -3.35 -30.77 37.57
CA LEU A 24 -2.29 -30.21 38.42
C LEU A 24 -1.52 -31.27 39.22
N TYR A 25 -2.11 -32.44 39.47
CA TYR A 25 -1.44 -33.53 40.21
C TYR A 25 -0.37 -34.25 39.38
N ASN A 26 -0.49 -34.28 38.06
CA ASN A 26 0.44 -35.02 37.18
C ASN A 26 1.64 -34.20 36.68
N SER A 27 1.60 -32.87 36.79
CA SER A 27 2.70 -31.99 36.34
C SER A 27 3.73 -31.67 37.45
N LEU A 28 3.38 -31.85 38.73
CA LEU A 28 4.26 -31.54 39.86
C LEU A 28 5.28 -32.65 40.20
N LEU A 29 5.19 -33.82 39.56
CA LEU A 29 6.09 -34.96 39.77
C LEU A 29 7.28 -35.04 38.81
N ARG A 30 7.47 -34.06 37.90
CA ARG A 30 8.54 -34.09 36.87
C ARG A 30 9.56 -32.96 36.93
N LEU A 31 9.54 -32.09 37.94
CA LEU A 31 10.44 -30.94 38.04
C LEU A 31 11.21 -30.87 39.37
N SER A 32 11.63 -32.03 39.90
CA SER A 32 12.53 -32.11 41.05
C SER A 32 13.79 -32.89 40.74
N THR A 33 14.64 -32.39 39.83
CA THR A 33 16.07 -32.72 39.78
C THR A 33 16.87 -31.59 39.14
N SER A 34 18.05 -31.34 39.74
CA SER A 34 19.14 -30.42 39.39
C SER A 34 18.88 -28.90 39.53
N ALA A 35 19.19 -28.42 40.74
CA ALA A 35 19.66 -27.07 41.00
C ALA A 35 21.20 -27.01 41.04
N SER A 36 21.74 -25.79 40.94
CA SER A 36 23.09 -25.31 41.37
C SER A 36 24.20 -25.44 40.31
N VAL A 37 25.14 -24.51 40.04
CA VAL A 37 25.74 -23.34 40.73
C VAL A 37 26.42 -22.45 39.65
N HIS A 38 26.33 -21.11 39.71
CA HIS A 38 27.51 -20.20 39.79
C HIS A 38 27.12 -18.72 39.80
N ASN A 39 27.97 -17.96 40.49
CA ASN A 39 27.72 -16.69 41.15
C ASN A 39 28.65 -15.60 40.57
N SER A 40 28.23 -14.34 40.71
CA SER A 40 29.01 -13.09 40.74
C SER A 40 29.90 -12.68 39.56
N GLN A 41 29.63 -11.49 39.00
CA GLN A 41 30.50 -10.30 39.16
C GLN A 41 29.89 -9.07 38.44
N ALA A 42 29.78 -7.98 39.18
CA ALA A 42 29.46 -6.65 38.67
C ALA A 42 30.76 -5.86 38.48
N SER A 43 30.88 -5.15 37.35
CA SER A 43 31.92 -4.14 37.16
C SER A 43 31.44 -3.01 36.24
N ASN A 44 31.52 -1.79 36.78
CA ASN A 44 31.30 -0.48 36.15
C ASN A 44 32.02 -0.30 34.81
N ARG A 45 31.38 0.40 33.86
CA ARG A 45 31.98 1.34 32.87
C ARG A 45 30.88 2.19 32.17
N PRO A 46 31.23 3.31 31.52
CA PRO A 46 30.66 4.63 31.83
C PRO A 46 29.52 5.07 30.88
N ALA A 47 28.85 6.16 31.28
CA ALA A 47 27.79 6.82 30.53
C ALA A 47 28.24 7.22 29.10
N ILE A 48 27.61 6.62 28.10
CA ILE A 48 27.64 7.06 26.71
C ILE A 48 26.40 7.94 26.51
N SER A 49 26.61 9.19 26.09
CA SER A 49 25.55 10.09 25.65
C SER A 49 24.84 9.48 24.43
N SER A 50 23.67 8.88 24.62
CA SER A 50 22.83 8.40 23.52
C SER A 50 22.09 9.59 22.93
N SER A 51 22.51 9.99 21.73
CA SER A 51 21.62 10.66 20.80
C SER A 51 20.38 9.77 20.59
N SER A 52 19.19 10.37 20.71
CA SER A 52 17.92 9.70 20.51
C SER A 52 17.90 8.99 19.14
N PRO A 53 17.63 7.67 19.06
CA PRO A 53 17.56 6.98 17.79
C PRO A 53 16.35 7.50 17.01
N THR A 54 16.60 8.03 15.81
CA THR A 54 15.56 8.45 14.88
C THR A 54 14.69 7.24 14.53
N ILE A 55 13.41 7.29 14.90
CA ILE A 55 12.42 6.22 14.68
C ILE A 55 12.23 6.05 13.16
N THR A 56 12.71 4.94 12.59
CA THR A 56 12.50 4.59 11.19
C THR A 56 11.20 3.79 11.06
N ARG A 57 10.20 4.36 10.37
CA ARG A 57 8.94 3.68 10.04
C ARG A 57 9.17 2.75 8.86
N ALA A 58 8.50 1.60 8.83
CA ALA A 58 8.56 0.73 7.65
C ALA A 58 7.99 1.45 6.42
N VAL A 59 8.64 1.27 5.27
CA VAL A 59 8.32 1.96 4.02
C VAL A 59 7.95 0.96 2.93
N HIS A 60 7.21 1.42 1.92
CA HIS A 60 6.92 0.66 0.71
C HIS A 60 6.97 1.58 -0.53
N LEU A 61 6.98 0.96 -1.70
CA LEU A 61 6.92 1.65 -2.99
C LEU A 61 5.48 1.71 -3.52
N VAL A 62 5.04 2.93 -3.86
CA VAL A 62 3.93 3.16 -4.78
C VAL A 62 4.55 3.42 -6.15
N THR A 63 4.37 2.51 -7.10
CA THR A 63 5.07 2.53 -8.38
C THR A 63 4.11 2.63 -9.55
N ALA A 64 4.45 3.45 -10.53
CA ALA A 64 3.79 3.55 -11.83
C ALA A 64 4.79 3.32 -12.96
N THR A 65 4.29 2.95 -14.14
CA THR A 65 5.11 2.64 -15.31
C THR A 65 4.60 3.35 -16.55
N SER A 66 5.50 3.76 -17.42
CA SER A 66 5.17 4.26 -18.76
C SER A 66 6.34 4.01 -19.70
N GLY A 67 6.04 3.93 -20.99
CA GLY A 67 7.06 3.80 -22.00
C GLY A 67 6.50 3.92 -23.41
N TYR A 68 7.41 3.94 -24.38
CA TYR A 68 7.15 4.07 -25.80
C TYR A 68 8.20 3.29 -26.57
N SER A 69 7.85 2.80 -27.76
CA SER A 69 8.88 2.32 -28.69
C SER A 69 9.50 3.51 -29.43
N GLY A 70 10.81 3.44 -29.66
CA GLY A 70 11.60 4.45 -30.37
C GLY A 70 11.57 4.30 -31.90
N HIS A 71 11.05 3.20 -32.43
CA HIS A 71 10.86 3.00 -33.87
C HIS A 71 9.41 3.34 -34.24
N ASP A 72 9.23 4.22 -35.23
CA ASP A 72 7.93 4.64 -35.77
C ASP A 72 7.11 3.45 -36.32
N ASP A 73 6.44 2.70 -35.44
CA ASP A 73 5.33 1.79 -35.78
C ASP A 73 4.08 2.20 -34.98
N ASP A 74 3.79 3.51 -34.99
CA ASP A 74 2.67 4.13 -34.30
C ASP A 74 1.34 4.03 -35.11
N GLU A 75 1.14 2.93 -35.83
CA GLU A 75 -0.16 2.55 -36.42
C GLU A 75 -0.90 1.50 -35.57
N ASP A 76 -0.21 0.67 -34.78
CA ASP A 76 -0.82 -0.46 -34.08
C ASP A 76 -1.57 -0.08 -32.78
N GLU A 77 -1.21 1.02 -32.10
CA GLU A 77 -1.97 1.48 -30.92
C GLU A 77 -3.31 2.13 -31.29
N LYS A 78 -3.40 2.81 -32.44
CA LYS A 78 -4.68 3.38 -32.93
C LYS A 78 -5.66 2.32 -33.42
N GLU A 79 -5.19 1.16 -33.89
CA GLU A 79 -6.04 0.04 -34.28
C GLU A 79 -6.48 -0.84 -33.09
N ASN A 80 -5.63 -1.04 -32.08
CA ASN A 80 -5.97 -1.86 -30.91
C ASN A 80 -7.08 -1.25 -30.03
N LEU A 81 -7.27 0.07 -30.07
CA LEU A 81 -8.42 0.75 -29.46
C LEU A 81 -9.72 0.56 -30.26
N LYS A 82 -9.66 0.21 -31.56
CA LYS A 82 -10.84 0.02 -32.42
C LYS A 82 -11.29 -1.44 -32.55
N LYS A 83 -10.40 -2.43 -32.42
CA LYS A 83 -10.69 -3.86 -32.68
C LYS A 83 -11.27 -4.66 -31.49
N LYS A 84 -11.65 -4.03 -30.37
CA LYS A 84 -12.36 -4.70 -29.24
C LYS A 84 -13.85 -5.02 -29.50
N LYS A 85 -14.22 -5.37 -30.74
CA LYS A 85 -15.52 -5.99 -31.05
C LYS A 85 -15.33 -7.14 -32.05
N ASN A 86 -15.56 -8.35 -31.54
CA ASN A 86 -15.73 -9.65 -32.20
C ASN A 86 -14.47 -10.53 -32.45
N SER A 87 -14.52 -11.71 -31.84
CA SER A 87 -13.69 -12.95 -31.78
C SER A 87 -13.14 -13.53 -33.12
N PRO A 88 -12.22 -14.55 -33.15
CA PRO A 88 -11.88 -15.57 -32.14
C PRO A 88 -10.37 -15.87 -31.88
N LYS A 89 -10.13 -16.70 -30.86
CA LYS A 89 -8.85 -17.07 -30.23
C LYS A 89 -7.82 -17.72 -31.17
N ILE A 90 -6.61 -17.14 -31.20
CA ILE A 90 -5.35 -17.81 -31.57
C ILE A 90 -4.41 -17.69 -30.35
N GLN A 91 -3.77 -18.80 -29.96
CA GLN A 91 -2.83 -18.89 -28.84
C GLN A 91 -1.68 -17.90 -29.01
N ARG A 92 -1.70 -16.80 -28.23
CA ARG A 92 -0.56 -15.89 -28.04
C ARG A 92 0.27 -16.40 -26.86
N THR A 93 1.54 -16.67 -27.10
CA THR A 93 2.56 -16.84 -26.05
C THR A 93 2.70 -15.53 -25.27
N ASN A 94 2.89 -15.63 -23.94
CA ASN A 94 2.89 -14.52 -22.97
C ASN A 94 3.93 -13.42 -23.29
N ARG A 95 3.55 -12.35 -24.00
CA ARG A 95 4.30 -11.07 -23.98
C ARG A 95 3.93 -10.33 -22.69
N ALA A 96 4.75 -10.43 -21.66
CA ALA A 96 4.51 -9.80 -20.36
C ALA A 96 5.56 -8.69 -20.12
N ASN A 97 5.11 -7.43 -20.22
CA ASN A 97 5.78 -6.19 -19.76
C ASN A 97 7.04 -5.73 -20.53
N GLY A 98 6.84 -4.91 -21.56
CA GLY A 98 7.92 -4.22 -22.28
C GLY A 98 7.40 -3.14 -23.24
N PHE A 99 8.29 -2.25 -23.68
CA PHE A 99 8.02 -1.19 -24.66
C PHE A 99 9.14 -1.23 -25.71
N GLY A 100 8.81 -1.63 -26.95
CA GLY A 100 9.84 -1.91 -27.96
C GLY A 100 10.74 -3.09 -27.55
N ASP A 101 12.06 -2.89 -27.61
CA ASP A 101 13.08 -3.83 -27.14
C ASP A 101 13.27 -3.83 -25.63
N ASP A 102 12.75 -2.82 -24.93
CA ASP A 102 12.85 -2.74 -23.48
C ASP A 102 11.88 -3.67 -22.77
N ALA A 103 12.27 -4.10 -21.58
CA ALA A 103 11.42 -4.84 -20.67
C ALA A 103 11.51 -4.33 -19.23
N PHE A 104 10.49 -4.64 -18.44
CA PHE A 104 10.49 -4.34 -17.02
C PHE A 104 9.78 -5.38 -16.17
N PHE A 105 10.03 -5.36 -14.87
CA PHE A 105 9.17 -6.04 -13.90
C PHE A 105 8.92 -5.22 -12.64
N ILE A 106 7.77 -5.48 -12.03
CA ILE A 106 7.43 -5.08 -10.66
C ILE A 106 7.06 -6.36 -9.91
N ALA A 107 7.70 -6.56 -8.77
CA ALA A 107 7.43 -7.69 -7.89
C ALA A 107 7.42 -7.25 -6.42
N LYS A 108 6.72 -8.03 -5.60
CA LYS A 108 6.69 -7.83 -4.14
C LYS A 108 7.03 -9.14 -3.46
N SER A 109 7.83 -9.05 -2.41
CA SER A 109 8.07 -10.15 -1.48
C SER A 109 7.59 -9.76 -0.09
N ARG A 110 7.78 -10.68 0.88
CA ARG A 110 7.58 -10.39 2.30
C ARG A 110 8.51 -9.28 2.82
N VAL A 111 9.77 -9.25 2.36
CA VAL A 111 10.82 -8.37 2.90
C VAL A 111 10.92 -7.01 2.19
N GLY A 112 10.47 -6.94 0.93
CA GLY A 112 10.78 -5.81 0.06
C GLY A 112 9.94 -5.70 -1.21
N ASP A 113 9.98 -4.51 -1.81
CA ASP A 113 9.43 -4.20 -3.13
C ASP A 113 10.57 -4.18 -4.15
N PHE A 114 10.39 -4.80 -5.32
CA PHE A 114 11.41 -4.99 -6.34
C PHE A 114 10.95 -4.41 -7.67
N LEU A 115 11.83 -3.66 -8.32
CA LEU A 115 11.64 -3.09 -9.65
C LEU A 115 12.86 -3.44 -10.50
N GLY A 116 12.66 -3.68 -11.78
CA GLY A 116 13.77 -3.82 -12.72
C GLY A 116 13.41 -3.40 -14.13
N VAL A 117 14.43 -2.95 -14.86
CA VAL A 117 14.39 -2.65 -16.30
C VAL A 117 15.55 -3.34 -17.00
N ALA A 118 15.36 -3.65 -18.27
CA ALA A 118 16.40 -4.09 -19.18
C ALA A 118 16.13 -3.50 -20.56
N ASP A 119 17.16 -2.92 -21.16
CA ASP A 119 17.15 -2.46 -22.55
C ASP A 119 17.81 -3.55 -23.43
N GLY A 120 17.10 -3.98 -24.47
CA GLY A 120 17.51 -5.02 -25.40
C GLY A 120 18.35 -4.44 -26.53
N VAL A 121 19.51 -5.04 -26.81
CA VAL A 121 20.47 -4.44 -27.75
C VAL A 121 19.99 -4.55 -29.20
N GLY A 122 19.60 -3.42 -29.78
CA GLY A 122 18.99 -3.35 -31.10
C GLY A 122 19.81 -3.93 -32.27
N GLY A 123 21.14 -4.00 -32.15
CA GLY A 123 22.04 -4.52 -33.18
C GLY A 123 21.79 -5.99 -33.56
N TRP A 124 21.13 -6.76 -32.69
CA TRP A 124 20.72 -8.14 -32.97
C TRP A 124 19.75 -8.27 -34.14
N ARG A 125 19.01 -7.21 -34.49
CA ARG A 125 18.11 -7.21 -35.65
C ARG A 125 18.85 -7.49 -36.96
N GLU A 126 20.10 -7.06 -37.10
CA GLU A 126 20.92 -7.32 -38.30
C GLU A 126 21.19 -8.81 -38.51
N TYR A 127 21.13 -9.59 -37.42
CA TYR A 127 21.30 -11.05 -37.41
C TYR A 127 19.96 -11.81 -37.44
N GLY A 128 18.84 -11.11 -37.62
CA GLY A 128 17.50 -11.69 -37.60
C GLY A 128 17.02 -12.13 -36.21
N VAL A 129 17.64 -11.60 -35.15
CA VAL A 129 17.30 -11.88 -33.75
C VAL A 129 16.47 -10.72 -33.19
N ASP A 130 15.35 -11.04 -32.56
CA ASP A 130 14.45 -10.07 -31.90
C ASP A 130 15.07 -9.62 -30.54
N PRO A 131 15.52 -8.36 -30.39
CA PRO A 131 16.19 -7.92 -29.16
C PRO A 131 15.27 -7.94 -27.93
N SER A 132 13.97 -7.72 -28.14
CA SER A 132 12.96 -7.74 -27.07
C SER A 132 12.84 -9.09 -26.37
N LEU A 133 13.22 -10.18 -27.04
CA LEU A 133 13.10 -11.53 -26.50
C LEU A 133 14.04 -11.75 -25.31
N PHE A 134 15.26 -11.23 -25.39
CA PHE A 134 16.26 -11.39 -24.33
C PHE A 134 15.89 -10.58 -23.09
N SER A 135 15.62 -9.28 -23.26
CA SER A 135 15.26 -8.37 -22.17
C SER A 135 13.98 -8.82 -21.45
N SER A 136 12.93 -9.17 -22.20
CA SER A 136 11.65 -9.63 -21.63
C SER A 136 11.78 -10.96 -20.89
N SER A 137 12.54 -11.91 -21.43
CA SER A 137 12.80 -13.19 -20.78
C SER A 137 13.58 -13.00 -19.48
N LEU A 138 14.59 -12.12 -19.48
CA LEU A 138 15.40 -11.82 -18.30
C LEU A 138 14.54 -11.20 -17.18
N MET A 139 13.72 -10.20 -17.50
CA MET A 139 12.84 -9.56 -16.53
C MET A 139 11.76 -10.53 -16.00
N ALA A 140 11.21 -11.40 -16.86
CA ALA A 140 10.27 -12.43 -16.45
C ALA A 140 10.91 -13.48 -15.52
N ALA A 141 12.15 -13.91 -15.81
CA ALA A 141 12.91 -14.83 -14.97
C ALA A 141 13.18 -14.23 -13.59
N CYS A 142 13.65 -12.97 -13.54
CA CYS A 142 13.85 -12.22 -12.29
C CYS A 142 12.55 -12.10 -11.48
N LYS A 143 11.43 -11.73 -12.13
CA LYS A 143 10.13 -11.65 -11.47
C LYS A 143 9.71 -12.98 -10.85
N SER A 144 9.82 -14.07 -11.62
CA SER A 144 9.47 -15.42 -11.19
C SER A 144 10.31 -15.86 -9.97
N LEU A 145 11.59 -15.51 -9.94
CA LEU A 145 12.47 -15.80 -8.80
C LEU A 145 12.07 -15.05 -7.53
N VAL A 146 11.59 -13.81 -7.65
CA VAL A 146 11.07 -13.03 -6.51
C VAL A 146 9.74 -13.60 -6.02
N ASP A 147 8.81 -13.94 -6.92
CA ASP A 147 7.50 -14.47 -6.56
C ASP A 147 7.59 -15.84 -5.85
N ASN A 148 8.59 -16.65 -6.20
CA ASN A 148 8.73 -18.03 -5.73
C ASN A 148 9.66 -18.23 -4.52
N LYS A 149 10.32 -17.18 -3.97
CA LYS A 149 11.31 -17.34 -2.88
C LYS A 149 11.18 -16.33 -1.73
N LEU A 150 11.46 -16.83 -0.52
CA LEU A 150 11.83 -16.06 0.66
C LEU A 150 13.30 -15.65 0.54
N LEU A 151 13.56 -14.48 -0.06
CA LEU A 151 14.91 -13.92 -0.11
C LEU A 151 15.15 -13.09 1.15
N ASP A 152 16.26 -13.32 1.87
CA ASP A 152 16.79 -12.30 2.79
C ASP A 152 17.37 -11.16 1.94
N LEU A 153 16.80 -9.97 2.06
CA LEU A 153 17.16 -8.85 1.20
C LEU A 153 18.49 -8.23 1.64
N ASN A 154 19.50 -8.37 0.79
CA ASN A 154 20.81 -7.73 0.94
C ASN A 154 21.39 -7.44 -0.46
N PRO A 155 22.47 -6.64 -0.60
CA PRO A 155 22.98 -6.26 -1.91
C PRO A 155 23.45 -7.45 -2.77
N LEU A 156 24.02 -8.50 -2.14
CA LEU A 156 24.45 -9.71 -2.86
C LEU A 156 23.25 -10.51 -3.38
N THR A 157 22.08 -10.38 -2.75
CA THR A 157 20.83 -11.02 -3.19
C THR A 157 20.35 -10.50 -4.55
N LEU A 158 20.52 -9.22 -4.87
CA LEU A 158 20.12 -8.66 -6.18
C LEU A 158 21.06 -9.12 -7.30
N LYS A 159 22.35 -9.17 -6.99
CA LYS A 159 23.35 -9.75 -7.89
C LYS A 159 23.06 -11.22 -8.16
N GLU A 160 22.74 -11.99 -7.11
CA GLU A 160 22.35 -13.39 -7.24
C GLU A 160 21.02 -13.56 -7.99
N LEU A 161 20.07 -12.63 -7.83
CA LEU A 161 18.82 -12.60 -8.58
C LEU A 161 19.10 -12.44 -10.08
N LEU A 162 19.95 -11.49 -10.47
CA LEU A 162 20.38 -11.29 -11.85
C LEU A 162 21.11 -12.53 -12.40
N SER A 163 22.07 -13.08 -11.64
CA SER A 163 22.81 -14.29 -12.04
C SER A 163 21.90 -15.50 -12.23
N LYS A 164 20.92 -15.71 -11.35
CA LYS A 164 19.93 -16.80 -11.46
C LYS A 164 18.97 -16.58 -12.62
N GLY A 165 18.53 -15.34 -12.84
CA GLY A 165 17.70 -14.97 -14.00
C GLY A 165 18.44 -15.29 -15.30
N TYR A 166 19.66 -14.79 -15.46
CA TYR A 166 20.50 -15.06 -16.62
C TYR A 166 20.78 -16.55 -16.83
N LYS A 167 21.03 -17.30 -15.76
CA LYS A 167 21.20 -18.76 -15.82
C LYS A 167 19.96 -19.48 -16.35
N GLN A 168 18.74 -19.02 -16.00
CA GLN A 168 17.52 -19.61 -16.56
C GLN A 168 17.42 -19.41 -18.08
N LEU A 169 17.87 -18.26 -18.60
CA LEU A 169 17.91 -18.00 -20.04
C LEU A 169 18.90 -18.93 -20.74
N LEU A 170 20.08 -19.15 -20.15
CA LEU A 170 21.10 -20.08 -20.67
C LEU A 170 20.61 -21.54 -20.73
N GLU A 171 19.73 -21.93 -19.80
CA GLU A 171 19.17 -23.27 -19.70
C GLU A 171 17.82 -23.42 -20.42
N ASP A 172 17.32 -22.36 -21.08
CA ASP A 172 16.02 -22.36 -21.74
C ASP A 172 16.03 -23.25 -23.01
N LYS A 173 14.99 -24.07 -23.15
CA LYS A 173 14.84 -24.99 -24.29
C LYS A 173 14.61 -24.29 -25.62
N GLN A 174 14.13 -23.05 -25.61
CA GLN A 174 13.85 -22.27 -26.82
C GLN A 174 15.10 -21.56 -27.37
N CYS A 175 16.26 -21.64 -26.70
CA CYS A 175 17.51 -20.98 -27.08
C CYS A 175 17.30 -19.47 -27.30
N ILE A 176 17.35 -18.72 -26.20
CA ILE A 176 17.19 -17.27 -26.22
C ILE A 176 18.52 -16.66 -26.65
N ILE A 177 18.61 -16.18 -27.88
CA ILE A 177 19.77 -15.45 -28.42
C ILE A 177 19.49 -13.96 -28.29
N GLY A 178 20.52 -13.18 -27.95
CA GLY A 178 20.41 -11.73 -27.81
C GLY A 178 21.26 -11.21 -26.67
N SER A 179 21.11 -9.92 -26.38
CA SER A 179 21.73 -9.29 -25.22
C SER A 179 20.89 -8.15 -24.67
N SER A 180 21.12 -7.81 -23.40
CA SER A 180 20.50 -6.65 -22.77
C SER A 180 21.35 -6.08 -21.65
N THR A 181 21.11 -4.81 -21.34
CA THR A 181 21.46 -4.21 -20.05
C THR A 181 20.52 -4.74 -18.95
N ALA A 182 20.81 -4.43 -17.68
CA ALA A 182 19.91 -4.75 -16.57
C ALA A 182 20.11 -3.82 -15.38
N CYS A 183 19.04 -3.15 -14.94
CA CYS A 183 19.00 -2.41 -13.69
C CYS A 183 17.93 -3.02 -12.78
N ILE A 184 18.30 -3.38 -11.55
CA ILE A 184 17.37 -3.91 -10.53
C ILE A 184 17.52 -3.10 -9.25
N VAL A 185 16.40 -2.65 -8.69
CA VAL A 185 16.34 -2.00 -7.38
C VAL A 185 15.37 -2.74 -6.46
N ALA A 186 15.71 -2.84 -5.18
CA ALA A 186 14.86 -3.45 -4.18
C ALA A 186 14.84 -2.65 -2.88
N LEU A 187 13.65 -2.26 -2.42
CA LEU A 187 13.46 -1.57 -1.16
C LEU A 187 13.28 -2.58 -0.03
N HIS A 188 14.19 -2.58 0.94
CA HIS A 188 13.99 -3.27 2.21
C HIS A 188 12.98 -2.48 3.07
N ARG A 189 11.75 -3.00 3.22
CA ARG A 189 10.67 -2.26 3.90
C ARG A 189 11.02 -1.89 5.34
N GLU A 190 11.59 -2.85 6.08
CA GLU A 190 11.91 -2.66 7.51
C GLU A 190 13.13 -1.77 7.74
N LYS A 191 14.21 -1.95 6.97
CA LYS A 191 15.46 -1.22 7.17
C LYS A 191 15.46 0.16 6.51
N SER A 192 14.47 0.46 5.66
CA SER A 192 14.45 1.67 4.83
C SER A 192 15.73 1.82 3.98
N ILE A 193 16.25 0.69 3.48
CA ILE A 193 17.45 0.63 2.65
C ILE A 193 17.03 0.24 1.23
N LEU A 194 17.47 1.00 0.24
CA LEU A 194 17.39 0.59 -1.16
C LEU A 194 18.68 -0.15 -1.53
N HIS A 195 18.54 -1.40 -1.97
CA HIS A 195 19.62 -2.17 -2.58
C HIS A 195 19.49 -2.09 -4.10
N THR A 196 20.62 -2.01 -4.81
CA THR A 196 20.61 -1.90 -6.27
C THR A 196 21.65 -2.81 -6.91
N ALA A 197 21.39 -3.26 -8.12
CA ALA A 197 22.35 -3.93 -9.00
C ALA A 197 22.15 -3.41 -10.42
N ASN A 198 23.17 -2.75 -10.98
CA ASN A 198 23.14 -2.16 -12.31
C ASN A 198 24.22 -2.78 -13.20
N LEU A 199 23.85 -3.20 -14.40
CA LEU A 199 24.74 -3.67 -15.46
C LEU A 199 24.40 -2.92 -16.76
N GLY A 200 25.33 -2.09 -17.24
CA GLY A 200 25.16 -1.27 -18.43
C GLY A 200 24.85 0.20 -18.13
N ASP A 201 24.15 0.86 -19.05
CA ASP A 201 23.76 2.28 -19.02
C ASP A 201 22.25 2.52 -18.86
N SER A 202 21.44 1.46 -18.78
CA SER A 202 20.24 1.48 -17.94
C SER A 202 20.60 1.92 -16.52
N GLY A 203 19.64 2.49 -15.78
CA GLY A 203 19.98 3.11 -14.51
C GLY A 203 18.82 3.56 -13.64
N PHE A 204 19.19 4.18 -12.52
CA PHE A 204 18.24 4.76 -11.58
C PHE A 204 18.76 6.05 -10.96
N VAL A 205 17.84 6.91 -10.51
CA VAL A 205 18.11 8.06 -9.65
C VAL A 205 17.17 8.07 -8.45
N VAL A 206 17.65 8.61 -7.33
CA VAL A 206 16.84 8.86 -6.13
C VAL A 206 16.78 10.35 -5.88
N ILE A 207 15.56 10.87 -5.80
CA ILE A 207 15.24 12.28 -5.69
C ILE A 207 14.62 12.52 -4.32
N ARG A 208 15.29 13.33 -3.50
CA ARG A 208 14.82 13.75 -2.17
C ARG A 208 14.65 15.25 -2.17
N LYS A 209 13.49 15.77 -1.77
CA LYS A 209 13.24 17.24 -1.69
C LYS A 209 13.67 18.00 -2.96
N ASN A 210 13.39 17.43 -4.13
CA ASN A 210 13.73 17.98 -5.46
C ASN A 210 15.24 18.05 -5.77
N ILE A 211 16.08 17.27 -5.10
CA ILE A 211 17.50 17.08 -5.45
C ILE A 211 17.80 15.60 -5.66
N ILE A 212 18.63 15.30 -6.66
CA ILE A 212 19.14 13.93 -6.87
C ILE A 212 20.18 13.66 -5.79
N VAL A 213 19.87 12.76 -4.86
CA VAL A 213 20.74 12.35 -3.75
C VAL A 213 21.55 11.09 -4.06
N HIS A 214 21.09 10.30 -5.03
CA HIS A 214 21.82 9.13 -5.51
C HIS A 214 21.53 8.86 -6.99
N ARG A 215 22.51 8.28 -7.69
CA ARG A 215 22.45 7.95 -9.12
C ARG A 215 23.28 6.70 -9.37
N SER A 216 22.80 5.82 -10.26
CA SER A 216 23.58 4.68 -10.76
C SER A 216 24.81 5.13 -11.54
N GLN A 217 25.90 4.37 -11.43
CA GLN A 217 27.05 4.55 -12.30
C GLN A 217 26.81 3.81 -13.62
N GLU A 218 26.90 4.54 -14.74
CA GLU A 218 26.89 3.96 -16.09
C GLU A 218 28.11 3.07 -16.31
N GLN A 219 27.92 1.91 -16.93
CA GLN A 219 28.97 0.95 -17.27
C GLN A 219 29.03 0.77 -18.77
N GLN A 220 30.12 1.21 -19.39
CA GLN A 220 30.38 1.10 -20.82
C GLN A 220 31.82 0.63 -21.07
N HIS A 221 32.03 -0.17 -22.12
CA HIS A 221 33.36 -0.57 -22.59
C HIS A 221 34.06 0.59 -23.32
N TYR A 222 33.28 1.35 -24.09
CA TYR A 222 33.63 2.61 -24.73
C TYR A 222 32.33 3.37 -25.02
N PHE A 223 32.42 4.61 -25.51
CA PHE A 223 31.26 5.47 -25.73
C PHE A 223 30.15 4.74 -26.52
N ASN A 224 28.93 4.73 -25.96
CA ASN A 224 27.74 4.10 -26.55
C ASN A 224 27.87 2.58 -26.76
N SER A 225 28.66 1.90 -25.92
CA SER A 225 28.80 0.44 -25.89
C SER A 225 28.68 -0.08 -24.46
N PRO A 226 27.45 -0.33 -23.96
CA PRO A 226 27.25 -0.73 -22.58
C PRO A 226 27.76 -2.12 -22.26
N PHE A 227 27.98 -2.32 -20.97
CA PHE A 227 28.07 -3.66 -20.40
C PHE A 227 26.72 -4.37 -20.58
N GLN A 228 26.75 -5.62 -21.03
CA GLN A 228 25.54 -6.35 -21.41
C GLN A 228 25.68 -7.85 -21.16
N LEU A 229 24.61 -8.47 -20.68
CA LEU A 229 24.51 -9.94 -20.68
C LEU A 229 24.17 -10.39 -22.09
N ALA A 230 24.80 -11.46 -22.58
CA ALA A 230 24.58 -11.90 -23.95
C ALA A 230 24.64 -13.42 -24.10
N ILE A 231 23.70 -13.97 -24.87
CA ILE A 231 23.74 -15.35 -25.38
C ILE A 231 23.95 -15.28 -26.88
N HIS A 232 25.13 -15.71 -27.32
CA HIS A 232 25.50 -15.68 -28.74
C HIS A 232 25.06 -16.96 -29.45
N PRO A 233 24.68 -16.89 -30.75
CA PRO A 233 24.69 -18.10 -31.58
C PRO A 233 26.12 -18.64 -31.58
N THR A 234 26.31 -19.94 -31.77
CA THR A 234 27.59 -20.70 -31.66
C THR A 234 28.83 -20.15 -32.42
N ILE A 235 28.71 -19.02 -33.10
CA ILE A 235 29.78 -18.23 -33.71
C ILE A 235 30.68 -17.66 -32.59
N LYS A 236 31.90 -18.18 -32.47
CA LYS A 236 32.97 -17.57 -31.67
C LYS A 236 33.52 -16.35 -32.41
N ASP A 237 32.77 -15.24 -32.41
CA ASP A 237 33.35 -13.95 -32.78
C ASP A 237 33.99 -13.34 -31.52
N PRO A 238 35.31 -13.13 -31.49
CA PRO A 238 36.00 -12.52 -30.36
C PRO A 238 35.61 -11.05 -30.11
N ASN A 239 34.88 -10.41 -31.03
CA ASN A 239 34.41 -9.02 -30.88
C ASN A 239 33.02 -8.91 -30.23
N LEU A 240 32.33 -10.03 -30.00
CA LEU A 240 31.01 -10.01 -29.39
C LEU A 240 31.12 -9.82 -27.87
N ILE A 241 30.50 -8.76 -27.37
CA ILE A 241 30.48 -8.41 -25.94
C ILE A 241 29.56 -9.40 -25.20
N ALA A 242 30.06 -9.99 -24.11
CA ALA A 242 29.29 -10.81 -23.19
C ALA A 242 29.85 -10.66 -21.79
N ASP A 243 29.21 -9.81 -20.98
CA ASP A 243 29.64 -9.56 -19.61
C ASP A 243 29.04 -10.60 -18.65
N SER A 244 29.76 -10.82 -17.56
CA SER A 244 29.23 -11.62 -16.45
C SER A 244 28.25 -10.78 -15.63
N PRO A 245 27.16 -11.36 -15.10
CA PRO A 245 26.39 -10.73 -14.02
C PRO A 245 27.27 -10.30 -12.84
N ASP A 246 28.48 -10.88 -12.72
CA ASP A 246 29.45 -10.47 -11.71
C ASP A 246 29.99 -9.05 -11.85
N ALA A 247 29.90 -8.47 -13.05
CA ALA A 247 30.32 -7.10 -13.34
C ALA A 247 29.30 -6.04 -12.88
N ALA A 248 28.08 -6.44 -12.47
CA ALA A 248 27.07 -5.50 -12.04
C ALA A 248 27.54 -4.65 -10.84
N SER A 249 27.37 -3.33 -10.94
CA SER A 249 27.62 -2.39 -9.85
C SER A 249 26.51 -2.51 -8.80
N VAL A 250 26.89 -2.73 -7.54
CA VAL A 250 25.95 -2.97 -6.44
C VAL A 250 26.12 -1.90 -5.37
N THR A 251 25.03 -1.21 -5.02
CA THR A 251 25.03 -0.19 -3.96
C THR A 251 23.92 -0.41 -2.95
N SER A 252 24.03 0.24 -1.78
CA SER A 252 23.00 0.26 -0.75
C SER A 252 23.02 1.57 0.01
N PHE A 253 21.85 2.17 0.21
CA PHE A 253 21.74 3.45 0.88
C PHE A 253 20.35 3.63 1.51
N ASN A 254 20.26 4.53 2.48
CA ASN A 254 19.01 4.80 3.20
C ASN A 254 18.10 5.70 2.38
N VAL A 255 16.82 5.31 2.30
CA VAL A 255 15.75 6.15 1.75
C VAL A 255 14.91 6.76 2.86
N GLU A 256 14.31 7.89 2.55
CA GLU A 256 13.37 8.62 3.42
C GLU A 256 11.97 8.58 2.83
N GLU A 257 10.96 8.79 3.68
CA GLU A 257 9.60 9.00 3.21
C GLU A 257 9.52 10.23 2.28
N ASN A 258 8.79 10.07 1.17
CA ASN A 258 8.68 11.01 0.05
C ASN A 258 9.94 11.10 -0.83
N ASP A 259 10.90 10.17 -0.71
CA ASP A 259 11.88 9.97 -1.77
C ASP A 259 11.18 9.42 -3.01
N PHE A 260 11.57 9.92 -4.18
CA PHE A 260 11.17 9.35 -5.47
C PHE A 260 12.34 8.57 -6.06
N ILE A 261 12.06 7.37 -6.57
CA ILE A 261 13.02 6.50 -7.23
C ILE A 261 12.56 6.39 -8.67
N LEU A 262 13.36 6.92 -9.60
CA LEU A 262 13.15 6.75 -11.02
C LEU A 262 14.15 5.70 -11.51
N ILE A 263 13.65 4.59 -12.06
CA ILE A 263 14.43 3.58 -12.75
C ILE A 263 14.01 3.59 -14.22
N ALA A 264 14.98 3.59 -15.13
CA ALA A 264 14.72 3.73 -16.55
C ALA A 264 15.84 3.15 -17.42
N THR A 265 15.48 2.87 -18.67
CA THR A 265 16.41 2.53 -19.76
C THR A 265 17.12 3.76 -20.29
N ASP A 266 18.16 3.56 -21.11
CA ASP A 266 19.04 4.60 -21.63
C ASP A 266 18.31 5.63 -22.51
N GLY A 267 17.23 5.26 -23.19
CA GLY A 267 16.36 6.19 -23.92
C GLY A 267 15.86 7.37 -23.06
N VAL A 268 15.80 7.21 -21.74
CA VAL A 268 15.56 8.33 -20.80
C VAL A 268 16.84 9.11 -20.53
N TRP A 269 17.94 8.43 -20.19
CA TRP A 269 19.20 9.07 -19.77
C TRP A 269 19.90 9.81 -20.90
N ASP A 270 19.74 9.36 -22.13
CA ASP A 270 20.26 9.98 -23.34
C ASP A 270 19.49 11.22 -23.76
N ASN A 271 18.21 11.32 -23.38
CA ASN A 271 17.28 12.33 -23.89
C ASN A 271 16.68 13.27 -22.83
N LEU A 272 16.83 12.99 -21.53
CA LEU A 272 16.34 13.86 -20.45
C LEU A 272 17.48 14.44 -19.60
N PRO A 273 17.63 15.78 -19.54
CA PRO A 273 18.46 16.41 -18.53
C PRO A 273 17.88 16.22 -17.13
N ASP A 274 18.77 16.14 -16.12
CA ASP A 274 18.41 16.03 -14.70
C ASP A 274 17.41 17.11 -14.24
N SER A 275 17.52 18.32 -14.78
CA SER A 275 16.60 19.42 -14.48
C SER A 275 15.16 19.08 -14.89
N THR A 276 14.97 18.45 -16.06
CA THR A 276 13.66 18.05 -16.56
C THR A 276 13.07 16.92 -15.72
N VAL A 277 13.91 15.95 -15.31
CA VAL A 277 13.48 14.88 -14.40
C VAL A 277 12.97 15.47 -13.08
N ILE A 278 13.73 16.38 -12.48
CA ILE A 278 13.36 17.05 -11.23
C ILE A 278 12.08 17.87 -11.41
N GLU A 279 11.92 18.59 -12.52
CA GLU A 279 10.73 19.41 -12.80
C GLU A 279 9.45 18.58 -12.88
N GLU A 280 9.48 17.40 -13.51
CA GLU A 280 8.31 16.52 -13.60
C GLU A 280 7.99 15.89 -12.24
N VAL A 281 9.00 15.42 -11.50
CA VAL A 281 8.80 14.85 -10.15
C VAL A 281 8.28 15.92 -9.17
N LYS A 282 8.73 17.17 -9.29
CA LYS A 282 8.27 18.30 -8.46
C LYS A 282 6.78 18.61 -8.61
N LYS A 283 6.13 18.20 -9.71
CA LYS A 283 4.68 18.36 -9.90
C LYS A 283 3.86 17.43 -9.01
N ILE A 284 4.47 16.37 -8.46
CA ILE A 284 3.82 15.42 -7.56
C ILE A 284 3.66 16.07 -6.18
N LYS A 285 2.48 16.65 -5.93
CA LYS A 285 2.14 17.23 -4.62
C LYS A 285 1.91 16.16 -3.55
N GLU A 286 1.27 15.06 -3.96
CA GLU A 286 0.97 13.90 -3.11
C GLU A 286 1.35 12.62 -3.86
N PRO A 287 2.06 11.67 -3.22
CA PRO A 287 2.57 10.45 -3.86
C PRO A 287 1.47 9.39 -4.03
N THR A 288 0.35 9.76 -4.64
CA THR A 288 -0.72 8.84 -5.05
C THR A 288 -0.35 8.16 -6.37
N LEU A 289 -0.90 6.96 -6.61
CA LEU A 289 -0.61 6.21 -7.84
C LEU A 289 -0.91 7.03 -9.11
N ASP A 290 -2.04 7.76 -9.13
CA ASP A 290 -2.44 8.59 -10.28
C ASP A 290 -1.43 9.70 -10.58
N ASN A 291 -0.99 10.42 -9.53
CA ASN A 291 -0.02 11.51 -9.69
C ASN A 291 1.34 10.99 -10.15
N ILE A 292 1.76 9.83 -9.61
CA ILE A 292 3.00 9.16 -10.01
C ILE A 292 2.89 8.65 -11.46
N GLN A 293 1.73 8.12 -11.86
CA GLN A 293 1.46 7.68 -13.23
C GLN A 293 1.51 8.83 -14.23
N LEU A 294 0.92 9.99 -13.89
CA LEU A 294 0.98 11.19 -14.73
C LEU A 294 2.42 11.68 -14.91
N ALA A 295 3.22 11.68 -13.84
CA ALA A 295 4.63 12.06 -13.92
C ALA A 295 5.47 11.04 -14.71
N ALA A 296 5.27 9.74 -14.49
CA ALA A 296 5.93 8.67 -15.25
C ALA A 296 5.64 8.80 -16.75
N HIS A 297 4.38 9.06 -17.11
CA HIS A 297 3.97 9.30 -18.50
C HIS A 297 4.60 10.56 -19.09
N ALA A 298 4.64 11.66 -18.34
CA ALA A 298 5.27 12.90 -18.79
C ALA A 298 6.79 12.74 -19.01
N LEU A 299 7.47 12.02 -18.13
CA LEU A 299 8.89 11.67 -18.28
C LEU A 299 9.11 10.85 -19.56
N ALA A 300 8.38 9.75 -19.72
CA ALA A 300 8.51 8.89 -20.89
C ALA A 300 8.22 9.64 -22.21
N LYS A 301 7.14 10.45 -22.23
CA LYS A 301 6.74 11.19 -23.43
C LYS A 301 7.77 12.24 -23.82
N ARG A 302 8.32 12.98 -22.84
CA ARG A 302 9.39 13.96 -23.11
C ARG A 302 10.68 13.30 -23.58
N ALA A 303 11.03 12.13 -23.03
CA ALA A 303 12.20 11.40 -23.48
C ALA A 303 12.07 11.02 -24.96
N LEU A 304 10.91 10.48 -25.36
CA LEU A 304 10.58 10.17 -26.75
C LEU A 304 10.64 11.40 -27.66
N ASP A 305 9.96 12.48 -27.27
CA ASP A 305 9.89 13.72 -28.06
C ASP A 305 11.28 14.34 -28.24
N ASN A 306 12.09 14.37 -27.18
CA ASN A 306 13.47 14.87 -27.24
C ASN A 306 14.37 13.95 -28.07
N GLY A 307 14.16 12.62 -28.02
CA GLY A 307 14.88 11.64 -28.82
C GLY A 307 14.72 11.89 -30.32
N HIS A 308 13.52 12.31 -30.74
CA HIS A 308 13.19 12.63 -32.13
C HIS A 308 13.47 14.09 -32.53
N ASP A 309 13.89 14.96 -31.61
CA ASP A 309 14.21 16.35 -31.92
C ASP A 309 15.66 16.48 -32.44
N PRO A 310 15.87 16.78 -33.74
CA PRO A 310 17.21 16.88 -34.34
C PRO A 310 17.98 18.13 -33.87
N SER A 311 17.29 19.10 -33.27
CA SER A 311 17.87 20.35 -32.77
C SER A 311 18.17 20.32 -31.27
N PHE A 312 17.71 19.28 -30.56
CA PHE A 312 17.88 19.19 -29.13
C PHE A 312 19.33 18.86 -28.74
N TYR A 313 19.94 19.68 -27.89
CA TYR A 313 21.28 19.39 -27.36
C TYR A 313 21.20 18.43 -26.17
N SER A 314 20.98 17.16 -26.51
CA SER A 314 20.71 16.05 -25.61
C SER A 314 21.87 15.71 -24.66
N PRO A 315 21.59 15.06 -23.51
CA PRO A 315 22.62 14.39 -22.71
C PRO A 315 23.57 13.51 -23.54
N PHE A 316 23.04 12.73 -24.49
CA PHE A 316 23.83 11.91 -25.40
C PHE A 316 24.81 12.76 -26.23
N ALA A 317 24.32 13.82 -26.88
CA ALA A 317 25.14 14.73 -27.68
C ALA A 317 26.25 15.41 -26.85
N LYS A 318 25.94 15.78 -25.59
CA LYS A 318 26.94 16.29 -24.64
C LYS A 318 27.99 15.25 -24.30
N SER A 319 27.60 14.00 -24.11
CA SER A 319 28.50 12.89 -23.81
C SER A 319 29.40 12.58 -25.01
N ALA A 320 28.86 12.51 -26.23
CA ALA A 320 29.63 12.33 -27.47
C ALA A 320 30.71 13.41 -27.64
N ARG A 321 30.36 14.68 -27.36
CA ARG A 321 31.30 15.79 -27.41
C ARG A 321 32.42 15.65 -26.38
N ARG A 322 32.10 15.23 -25.15
CA ARG A 322 33.10 15.07 -24.08
C ARG A 322 34.01 13.88 -24.30
N SER A 323 33.44 12.75 -24.72
CA SER A 323 34.13 11.46 -24.82
C SER A 323 34.90 11.29 -26.12
N LEU A 324 34.37 11.80 -27.24
CA LEU A 324 34.94 11.63 -28.59
C LEU A 324 35.38 12.94 -29.25
N GLY A 325 35.09 14.10 -28.65
CA GLY A 325 35.34 15.41 -29.27
C GLY A 325 34.42 15.73 -30.44
N ILE A 326 33.37 14.92 -30.65
CA ILE A 326 32.43 15.03 -31.77
C ILE A 326 31.31 16.00 -31.41
N ASN A 327 31.14 17.07 -32.20
CA ASN A 327 30.02 18.00 -32.03
C ASN A 327 28.81 17.50 -32.83
N ILE A 328 27.96 16.70 -32.18
CA ILE A 328 26.63 16.33 -32.70
C ILE A 328 25.53 17.15 -32.00
N CYS A 329 24.38 17.25 -32.67
CA CYS A 329 23.16 17.89 -32.19
C CYS A 329 22.00 16.93 -32.48
N GLY A 330 20.97 16.94 -31.65
CA GLY A 330 19.82 16.05 -31.72
C GLY A 330 19.70 15.09 -30.53
N GLY A 331 18.50 14.59 -30.31
CA GLY A 331 18.24 13.44 -29.47
C GLY A 331 18.78 12.13 -30.06
N LYS A 332 18.68 11.07 -29.27
CA LYS A 332 18.92 9.69 -29.69
C LYS A 332 17.55 8.98 -29.71
N PRO A 333 16.95 8.74 -30.88
CA PRO A 333 15.72 7.96 -30.98
C PRO A 333 15.97 6.57 -30.39
N ASP A 334 15.23 6.21 -29.36
CA ASP A 334 15.42 4.96 -28.63
C ASP A 334 14.11 4.51 -27.96
N ASP A 335 14.03 3.23 -27.62
CA ASP A 335 12.95 2.73 -26.78
C ASP A 335 13.02 3.38 -25.39
N VAL A 336 11.86 3.67 -24.80
CA VAL A 336 11.78 4.40 -23.53
C VAL A 336 10.98 3.59 -22.54
N THR A 337 11.60 3.20 -21.44
CA THR A 337 10.92 2.57 -20.30
C THR A 337 11.20 3.30 -19.01
N VAL A 338 10.13 3.69 -18.31
CA VAL A 338 10.16 4.39 -17.02
C VAL A 338 9.39 3.58 -15.98
N LEU A 339 10.01 3.28 -14.84
CA LEU A 339 9.26 3.11 -13.59
C LEU A 339 9.59 4.26 -12.62
N LEU A 340 8.55 4.95 -12.18
CA LEU A 340 8.64 5.96 -11.13
C LEU A 340 7.97 5.43 -9.88
N ALA A 341 8.70 5.43 -8.77
CA ALA A 341 8.21 4.98 -7.48
C ALA A 341 8.35 6.06 -6.42
N ALA A 342 7.38 6.17 -5.53
CA ALA A 342 7.48 6.97 -4.31
C ALA A 342 7.69 6.06 -3.10
N VAL A 343 8.70 6.37 -2.29
CA VAL A 343 8.91 5.79 -0.97
C VAL A 343 7.89 6.40 -0.05
N THR A 344 6.91 5.60 0.37
CA THR A 344 5.85 6.06 1.25
C THR A 344 5.91 5.25 2.53
N SER A 345 5.82 5.94 3.67
CA SER A 345 5.58 5.22 4.90
C SER A 345 4.20 4.62 4.78
N THR A 346 4.13 3.32 4.97
CA THR A 346 2.84 2.71 5.06
C THR A 346 2.26 3.05 6.42
N GLY A 347 1.11 3.74 6.46
CA GLY A 347 0.30 3.88 7.67
C GLY A 347 -0.30 2.52 8.07
N GLY A 348 0.53 1.58 8.50
CA GLY A 348 0.10 0.27 8.96
C GLY A 348 -0.78 0.42 10.18
N CYS A 349 -1.85 -0.38 10.22
CA CYS A 349 -2.84 -0.44 11.28
C CYS A 349 -3.96 0.62 11.26
N GLY A 350 -4.14 1.32 10.12
CA GLY A 350 -5.35 2.10 9.79
C GLY A 350 -5.75 3.19 10.80
N GLN A 351 -6.88 3.87 10.55
CA GLN A 351 -7.40 4.89 11.46
C GLN A 351 -7.92 4.25 12.77
N LEU A 352 -8.57 3.09 12.67
CA LEU A 352 -9.22 2.45 13.83
C LEU A 352 -8.34 1.42 14.53
N GLY A 353 -7.32 0.86 13.87
CA GLY A 353 -6.62 -0.31 14.40
C GLY A 353 -5.68 -0.04 15.53
N ILE A 354 -4.83 0.97 15.38
CA ILE A 354 -3.90 1.32 16.46
C ILE A 354 -4.66 1.68 17.74
N PRO A 355 -5.68 2.57 17.70
CA PRO A 355 -6.44 2.92 18.89
C PRO A 355 -7.22 1.73 19.47
N LEU A 356 -7.82 0.88 18.62
CA LEU A 356 -8.52 -0.31 19.08
C LEU A 356 -7.57 -1.31 19.72
N ALA A 357 -6.43 -1.62 19.10
CA ALA A 357 -5.45 -2.55 19.63
C ALA A 357 -4.91 -2.07 20.97
N LYS A 358 -4.59 -0.76 21.08
CA LYS A 358 -4.18 -0.15 22.36
C LYS A 358 -5.26 -0.36 23.43
N ARG A 359 -6.51 -0.03 23.12
CA ARG A 359 -7.63 -0.19 24.06
C ARG A 359 -7.86 -1.64 24.49
N LEU A 360 -7.82 -2.58 23.55
CA LEU A 360 -7.97 -4.00 23.86
C LEU A 360 -6.80 -4.53 24.70
N ARG A 361 -5.57 -4.07 24.46
CA ARG A 361 -4.39 -4.44 25.27
C ARG A 361 -4.46 -3.89 26.68
N GLU A 362 -4.98 -2.68 26.86
CA GLU A 362 -5.25 -2.10 28.17
C GLU A 362 -6.30 -2.89 28.95
N LEU A 363 -7.37 -3.35 28.28
CA LEU A 363 -8.46 -4.09 28.90
C LEU A 363 -8.12 -5.55 29.19
N TYR A 364 -7.41 -6.19 28.27
CA TYR A 364 -7.29 -7.65 28.23
C TYR A 364 -5.85 -8.16 28.28
N GLY A 365 -4.86 -7.27 28.29
CA GLY A 365 -3.44 -7.62 28.33
C GLY A 365 -2.77 -7.62 26.96
N VAL A 366 -1.48 -7.27 26.95
CA VAL A 366 -0.67 -7.10 25.73
C VAL A 366 -0.56 -8.40 24.92
N ASP A 367 -0.35 -9.53 25.60
CA ASP A 367 -0.15 -10.84 24.98
C ASP A 367 -1.45 -11.47 24.44
N ASN A 368 -2.59 -10.87 24.77
CA ASN A 368 -3.91 -11.32 24.36
C ASN A 368 -4.42 -10.59 23.10
N VAL A 369 -3.64 -9.68 22.51
CA VAL A 369 -4.06 -8.94 21.32
C VAL A 369 -2.98 -9.04 20.25
N VAL A 370 -3.30 -9.79 19.20
CA VAL A 370 -2.50 -9.93 17.99
C VAL A 370 -2.98 -8.93 16.96
N LEU A 371 -2.14 -7.95 16.67
CA LEU A 371 -2.38 -6.99 15.59
C LEU A 371 -1.86 -7.55 14.28
N SER A 372 -2.55 -7.29 13.18
CA SER A 372 -2.14 -7.79 11.87
C SER A 372 -2.61 -6.91 10.73
N ASP A 373 -1.75 -6.81 9.72
CA ASP A 373 -1.98 -6.04 8.51
C ASP A 373 -1.04 -6.58 7.41
N ILE A 374 -1.32 -6.28 6.13
CA ILE A 374 -0.33 -6.43 5.04
C ILE A 374 0.76 -5.36 5.13
N VAL A 375 0.57 -4.42 6.04
CA VAL A 375 1.44 -3.31 6.31
C VAL A 375 2.08 -3.42 7.71
N ARG A 376 3.40 -3.56 7.77
CA ARG A 376 4.14 -3.54 9.04
C ARG A 376 4.02 -2.15 9.71
N PRO A 377 3.63 -2.09 11.00
CA PRO A 377 3.58 -0.82 11.71
C PRO A 377 4.98 -0.33 12.13
N SER A 378 5.05 0.84 12.76
CA SER A 378 6.29 1.38 13.32
C SER A 378 6.90 0.46 14.38
N ASP A 379 8.22 0.51 14.53
CA ASP A 379 8.93 -0.27 15.57
C ASP A 379 8.43 0.05 16.98
N GLU A 380 7.97 1.27 17.22
CA GLU A 380 7.34 1.66 18.47
C GLU A 380 6.05 0.86 18.73
N LEU A 381 5.20 0.70 17.72
CA LEU A 381 3.97 -0.09 17.87
C LEU A 381 4.28 -1.58 18.02
N LEU A 382 5.33 -2.09 17.37
CA LEU A 382 5.79 -3.47 17.54
C LEU A 382 6.27 -3.76 18.97
N LYS A 383 6.84 -2.76 19.65
CA LYS A 383 7.19 -2.88 21.09
C LYS A 383 5.98 -2.87 22.00
N GLN A 384 4.83 -2.38 21.55
CA GLN A 384 3.59 -2.29 22.33
C GLN A 384 2.78 -3.59 22.35
N GLY A 385 3.18 -4.63 21.60
CA GLY A 385 2.56 -5.96 21.69
C GLY A 385 2.69 -6.80 20.43
N ILE A 386 1.99 -7.94 20.42
CA ILE A 386 2.13 -8.92 19.35
C ILE A 386 1.63 -8.36 18.02
N TYR A 387 2.47 -8.46 16.99
CA TYR A 387 2.12 -8.19 15.60
C TYR A 387 2.46 -9.39 14.72
N ARG A 388 1.60 -9.69 13.75
CA ARG A 388 1.83 -10.69 12.71
C ARG A 388 1.40 -10.11 11.36
N TYR A 389 2.22 -10.29 10.34
CA TYR A 389 1.78 -9.99 8.98
C TYR A 389 0.69 -10.99 8.58
N ALA A 390 -0.43 -10.49 8.06
CA ALA A 390 -1.40 -11.35 7.39
C ALA A 390 -2.10 -10.61 6.23
N ASP A 391 -2.14 -11.25 5.07
CA ASP A 391 -3.00 -10.89 3.95
C ASP A 391 -4.31 -11.70 4.04
N VAL A 392 -5.44 -11.00 4.08
CA VAL A 392 -6.77 -11.63 4.11
C VAL A 392 -7.06 -12.46 2.85
N MET A 393 -6.35 -12.19 1.75
CA MET A 393 -6.45 -12.97 0.53
C MET A 393 -5.67 -14.29 0.60
N ASP A 394 -4.74 -14.43 1.54
CA ASP A 394 -4.06 -15.69 1.83
C ASP A 394 -4.75 -16.41 3.00
N ILE A 395 -5.78 -17.19 2.67
CA ILE A 395 -6.57 -17.92 3.66
C ILE A 395 -5.72 -18.86 4.53
N LYS A 396 -4.62 -19.42 3.99
CA LYS A 396 -3.74 -20.32 4.76
C LYS A 396 -2.96 -19.54 5.80
N GLN A 397 -2.43 -18.38 5.43
CA GLN A 397 -1.73 -17.50 6.36
C GLN A 397 -2.63 -17.00 7.49
N VAL A 398 -3.86 -16.58 7.18
CA VAL A 398 -4.83 -16.19 8.22
C VAL A 398 -5.18 -17.39 9.10
N GLN A 399 -5.40 -18.56 8.50
CA GLN A 399 -5.68 -19.78 9.24
C GLN A 399 -4.55 -20.13 10.23
N GLU A 400 -3.29 -20.07 9.80
CA GLU A 400 -2.13 -20.31 10.66
C GLU A 400 -2.07 -19.30 11.81
N LEU A 401 -2.36 -18.02 11.55
CA LEU A 401 -2.43 -17.00 12.58
C LEU A 401 -3.50 -17.34 13.63
N LEU A 402 -4.70 -17.73 13.19
CA LEU A 402 -5.80 -18.08 14.11
C LEU A 402 -5.44 -19.27 14.99
N VAL A 403 -4.91 -20.34 14.39
CA VAL A 403 -4.61 -21.59 15.10
C VAL A 403 -3.43 -21.40 16.06
N ASN A 404 -2.33 -20.82 15.58
CA ASN A 404 -1.11 -20.70 16.37
C ASN A 404 -1.27 -19.75 17.57
N ASN A 405 -2.16 -18.77 17.47
CA ASN A 405 -2.42 -17.80 18.53
C ASN A 405 -3.72 -18.11 19.31
N GLN A 406 -4.43 -19.20 18.98
CA GLN A 406 -5.69 -19.61 19.61
C GLN A 406 -6.73 -18.48 19.68
N ILE A 407 -6.96 -17.83 18.54
CA ILE A 407 -7.84 -16.66 18.45
C ILE A 407 -9.30 -17.06 18.62
N ASP A 408 -10.01 -16.36 19.50
CA ASP A 408 -11.44 -16.54 19.77
C ASP A 408 -12.27 -15.30 19.38
N TRP A 409 -11.69 -14.10 19.37
CA TRP A 409 -12.32 -12.87 18.91
C TRP A 409 -11.62 -12.34 17.66
N LEU A 410 -12.39 -12.21 16.59
CA LEU A 410 -11.93 -11.71 15.30
C LEU A 410 -12.56 -10.36 15.01
N ILE A 411 -11.75 -9.31 14.85
CA ILE A 411 -12.19 -7.97 14.48
C ILE A 411 -11.60 -7.64 13.12
N HIS A 412 -12.41 -7.80 12.07
CA HIS A 412 -11.97 -7.61 10.69
C HIS A 412 -12.26 -6.19 10.22
N LEU A 413 -11.19 -5.40 10.01
CA LEU A 413 -11.24 -3.97 9.65
C LEU A 413 -10.64 -3.72 8.25
N SER A 414 -10.36 -4.78 7.49
CA SER A 414 -9.70 -4.70 6.19
C SER A 414 -10.75 -4.36 5.14
N ALA A 415 -10.57 -3.22 4.48
CA ALA A 415 -11.36 -2.74 3.37
C ALA A 415 -10.63 -1.69 2.51
N LEU A 416 -10.98 -1.68 1.22
CA LEU A 416 -10.85 -0.51 0.37
C LEU A 416 -12.10 0.35 0.51
N LEU A 417 -11.92 1.57 1.03
CA LEU A 417 -12.97 2.55 1.26
C LEU A 417 -13.49 3.18 -0.05
N SER A 418 -14.61 3.90 0.02
CA SER A 418 -15.34 4.45 -1.13
C SER A 418 -14.47 5.11 -2.21
N ALA A 419 -13.69 6.15 -1.86
CA ALA A 419 -12.94 6.92 -2.85
C ALA A 419 -11.88 6.08 -3.60
N ILE A 420 -11.18 5.18 -2.90
CA ILE A 420 -10.18 4.30 -3.53
C ILE A 420 -10.85 3.12 -4.24
N GLY A 421 -11.94 2.60 -3.69
CA GLY A 421 -12.68 1.49 -4.28
C GLY A 421 -13.29 1.82 -5.63
N GLU A 422 -13.75 3.07 -5.84
CA GLU A 422 -14.23 3.51 -7.15
C GLU A 422 -13.09 3.64 -8.20
N LYS A 423 -11.85 3.86 -7.76
CA LYS A 423 -10.68 3.90 -8.65
C LYS A 423 -10.24 2.49 -9.08
N ASP A 424 -10.44 1.49 -8.24
CA ASP A 424 -10.09 0.09 -8.51
C ASP A 424 -11.20 -0.87 -8.02
N VAL A 425 -12.27 -0.93 -8.81
CA VAL A 425 -13.45 -1.76 -8.55
C VAL A 425 -13.09 -3.25 -8.43
N PRO A 426 -12.27 -3.85 -9.34
CA PRO A 426 -11.86 -5.25 -9.20
C PRO A 426 -11.13 -5.54 -7.89
N LEU A 427 -10.19 -4.68 -7.48
CA LEU A 427 -9.48 -4.87 -6.22
C LEU A 427 -10.41 -4.68 -5.01
N ALA A 428 -11.34 -3.71 -5.06
CA ALA A 428 -12.33 -3.51 -4.01
C ALA A 428 -13.26 -4.71 -3.85
N MET A 429 -13.73 -5.31 -4.96
CA MET A 429 -14.52 -6.54 -4.92
C MET A 429 -13.70 -7.69 -4.33
N LYS A 430 -12.48 -7.90 -4.83
CA LYS A 430 -11.60 -8.96 -4.33
C LYS A 430 -11.35 -8.81 -2.82
N LEU A 431 -10.93 -7.64 -2.36
CA LEU A 431 -10.63 -7.44 -0.95
C LEU A 431 -11.90 -7.47 -0.08
N ASN A 432 -12.91 -6.67 -0.41
CA ASN A 432 -14.04 -6.44 0.49
C ASN A 432 -15.05 -7.60 0.48
N ILE A 433 -15.23 -8.28 -0.66
CA ILE A 433 -16.21 -9.38 -0.80
C ILE A 433 -15.51 -10.71 -0.51
N GLU A 434 -14.50 -11.08 -1.28
CA GLU A 434 -13.81 -12.37 -1.14
C GLU A 434 -13.02 -12.43 0.18
N GLY A 435 -12.36 -11.33 0.58
CA GLY A 435 -11.74 -11.25 1.91
C GLY A 435 -12.73 -11.42 3.07
N THR A 436 -13.93 -10.83 2.97
CA THR A 436 -15.01 -11.06 3.96
C THR A 436 -15.44 -12.53 3.98
N HIS A 437 -15.53 -13.19 2.82
CA HIS A 437 -15.87 -14.61 2.72
C HIS A 437 -14.85 -15.49 3.44
N HIS A 438 -13.55 -15.27 3.20
CA HIS A 438 -12.48 -16.01 3.87
C HIS A 438 -12.61 -15.92 5.39
N ILE A 439 -12.84 -14.71 5.88
CA ILE A 439 -12.96 -14.42 7.30
C ILE A 439 -14.18 -15.09 7.93
N LEU A 440 -15.35 -15.05 7.27
CA LEU A 440 -16.56 -15.72 7.74
C LEU A 440 -16.38 -17.24 7.80
N GLU A 441 -15.76 -17.84 6.78
CA GLU A 441 -15.48 -19.29 6.76
C GLU A 441 -14.49 -19.70 7.86
N LEU A 442 -13.46 -18.90 8.10
CA LEU A 442 -12.50 -19.14 9.18
C LEU A 442 -13.16 -18.99 10.56
N ALA A 443 -13.97 -17.95 10.77
CA ALA A 443 -14.72 -17.76 12.01
C ALA A 443 -15.67 -18.94 12.27
N ARG A 444 -16.35 -19.45 11.23
CA ARG A 444 -17.17 -20.67 11.30
C ARG A 444 -16.35 -21.90 11.67
N LYS A 445 -15.22 -22.13 10.99
CA LYS A 445 -14.37 -23.31 11.16
C LYS A 445 -13.74 -23.37 12.55
N TYR A 446 -13.29 -22.22 13.06
CA TYR A 446 -12.55 -22.11 14.33
C TYR A 446 -13.41 -21.60 15.50
N LYS A 447 -14.72 -21.40 15.27
CA LYS A 447 -15.70 -20.94 16.27
C LYS A 447 -15.32 -19.60 16.91
N CYS A 448 -14.79 -18.68 16.11
CA CYS A 448 -14.46 -17.33 16.56
C CYS A 448 -15.72 -16.47 16.59
N LYS A 449 -15.84 -15.61 17.62
CA LYS A 449 -16.73 -14.45 17.60
C LYS A 449 -16.19 -13.46 16.58
N LEU A 450 -17.05 -12.92 15.73
CA LEU A 450 -16.65 -12.11 14.58
C LEU A 450 -17.30 -10.74 14.61
N PHE A 451 -16.48 -9.69 14.55
CA PHE A 451 -16.90 -8.34 14.28
C PHE A 451 -16.43 -7.87 12.91
N ILE A 452 -17.34 -7.30 12.13
CA ILE A 452 -17.01 -6.57 10.90
C ILE A 452 -17.75 -5.24 10.91
N PRO A 453 -17.07 -4.09 10.75
CA PRO A 453 -17.76 -2.81 10.65
C PRO A 453 -18.38 -2.65 9.27
N SER A 454 -19.58 -2.09 9.28
CA SER A 454 -20.21 -1.48 8.12
C SER A 454 -20.14 0.05 8.25
N THR A 455 -20.96 0.79 7.50
CA THR A 455 -20.74 2.21 7.22
C THR A 455 -22.02 2.90 6.77
N ILE A 456 -22.08 4.22 6.95
CA ILE A 456 -23.05 5.09 6.26
C ILE A 456 -23.06 4.90 4.73
N GLY A 457 -21.95 4.45 4.15
CA GLY A 457 -21.85 4.14 2.72
C GLY A 457 -22.70 2.94 2.27
N ALA A 458 -23.26 2.14 3.18
CA ALA A 458 -24.16 1.04 2.88
C ALA A 458 -25.58 1.50 2.51
N PHE A 459 -25.86 2.80 2.64
CA PHE A 459 -27.12 3.42 2.25
C PHE A 459 -27.00 4.11 0.88
N GLY A 460 -28.14 4.48 0.30
CA GLY A 460 -28.19 5.20 -0.97
C GLY A 460 -29.29 6.25 -1.01
N PRO A 461 -29.49 6.93 -2.15
CA PRO A 461 -30.44 8.04 -2.27
C PRO A 461 -31.89 7.69 -1.92
N GLU A 462 -32.26 6.42 -2.05
CA GLU A 462 -33.60 5.91 -1.75
C GLU A 462 -33.78 5.52 -0.27
N SER A 463 -32.71 5.56 0.53
CA SER A 463 -32.77 5.33 1.98
C SER A 463 -33.41 6.53 2.70
N PRO A 464 -34.22 6.32 3.76
CA PRO A 464 -34.60 7.38 4.68
C PRO A 464 -33.34 8.09 5.21
N ARG A 465 -33.37 9.42 5.34
CA ARG A 465 -32.16 10.20 5.70
C ARG A 465 -32.22 10.82 7.09
N ASN A 466 -33.41 11.10 7.61
CA ASN A 466 -33.58 11.84 8.87
C ASN A 466 -34.87 11.41 9.64
N PRO A 467 -34.76 10.50 10.61
CA PRO A 467 -33.60 9.65 10.84
C PRO A 467 -33.57 8.45 9.87
N THR A 468 -32.43 7.77 9.82
CA THR A 468 -32.23 6.51 9.10
C THR A 468 -32.31 5.37 10.11
N PRO A 469 -33.33 4.51 10.07
CA PRO A 469 -33.46 3.38 10.99
C PRO A 469 -32.53 2.21 10.61
N ASP A 470 -32.39 1.22 11.49
CA ASP A 470 -31.58 0.02 11.22
C ASP A 470 -32.08 -0.79 10.01
N PHE A 471 -33.41 -0.90 9.89
CA PHE A 471 -34.09 -1.60 8.81
C PHE A 471 -34.69 -0.59 7.84
N CYS A 472 -34.06 -0.42 6.69
CA CYS A 472 -34.59 0.41 5.62
C CYS A 472 -34.08 -0.05 4.25
N ILE A 473 -34.47 0.70 3.21
CA ILE A 473 -33.93 0.51 1.86
C ILE A 473 -32.41 0.76 1.90
N GLN A 474 -31.64 -0.16 1.33
CA GLN A 474 -30.19 -0.02 1.11
C GLN A 474 -29.90 -0.24 -0.38
N ARG A 475 -29.70 0.86 -1.12
CA ARG A 475 -29.35 0.86 -2.54
C ARG A 475 -28.13 1.76 -2.80
N PRO A 476 -26.97 1.43 -2.22
CA PRO A 476 -25.77 2.24 -2.39
C PRO A 476 -25.34 2.29 -3.85
N ARG A 477 -24.76 3.42 -4.25
CA ARG A 477 -24.25 3.67 -5.62
C ARG A 477 -22.72 3.62 -5.73
N THR A 478 -22.05 3.02 -4.74
CA THR A 478 -20.60 2.82 -4.73
C THR A 478 -20.29 1.34 -4.54
N ILE A 479 -19.19 0.83 -5.11
CA ILE A 479 -18.78 -0.56 -4.92
C ILE A 479 -18.47 -0.86 -3.45
N TYR A 480 -17.91 0.12 -2.74
CA TYR A 480 -17.68 0.02 -1.31
C TYR A 480 -19.00 -0.21 -0.56
N GLY A 481 -20.01 0.62 -0.82
CA GLY A 481 -21.34 0.48 -0.23
C GLY A 481 -22.00 -0.86 -0.55
N VAL A 482 -21.96 -1.28 -1.83
CA VAL A 482 -22.47 -2.60 -2.25
C VAL A 482 -21.78 -3.73 -1.49
N SER A 483 -20.46 -3.68 -1.36
CA SER A 483 -19.70 -4.69 -0.62
C SER A 483 -20.08 -4.74 0.86
N LYS A 484 -20.42 -3.60 1.47
CA LYS A 484 -20.80 -3.53 2.89
C LYS A 484 -22.23 -4.01 3.14
N VAL A 485 -23.18 -3.72 2.25
CA VAL A 485 -24.51 -4.36 2.31
C VAL A 485 -24.37 -5.88 2.18
N HIS A 486 -23.51 -6.34 1.28
CA HIS A 486 -23.20 -7.77 1.14
C HIS A 486 -22.58 -8.35 2.42
N THR A 487 -21.64 -7.66 3.06
CA THR A 487 -21.07 -8.06 4.37
C THR A 487 -22.14 -8.21 5.45
N GLU A 488 -23.07 -7.25 5.57
CA GLU A 488 -24.16 -7.27 6.54
C GLU A 488 -25.04 -8.52 6.35
N LEU A 489 -25.57 -8.70 5.14
CA LEU A 489 -26.49 -9.79 4.81
C LEU A 489 -25.82 -11.17 4.90
N LEU A 490 -24.57 -11.26 4.45
CA LEU A 490 -23.84 -12.53 4.50
C LEU A 490 -23.46 -12.89 5.93
N GLY A 491 -23.02 -11.93 6.75
CA GLY A 491 -22.72 -12.17 8.15
C GLY A 491 -23.96 -12.61 8.93
N GLU A 492 -25.11 -11.98 8.69
CA GLU A 492 -26.40 -12.41 9.23
C GLU A 492 -26.77 -13.83 8.78
N TYR A 493 -26.59 -14.14 7.49
CA TYR A 493 -26.78 -15.51 6.99
C TYR A 493 -25.88 -16.52 7.73
N PHE A 494 -24.61 -16.21 7.97
CA PHE A 494 -23.70 -17.10 8.70
C PHE A 494 -24.12 -17.30 10.16
N TYR A 495 -24.66 -16.27 10.80
CA TYR A 495 -25.27 -16.38 12.11
C TYR A 495 -26.47 -17.34 12.09
N TYR A 496 -27.45 -17.10 11.22
CA TYR A 496 -28.67 -17.93 11.18
C TYR A 496 -28.43 -19.36 10.70
N ARG A 497 -27.54 -19.55 9.72
CA ARG A 497 -27.31 -20.86 9.08
C ARG A 497 -26.31 -21.74 9.83
N PHE A 498 -25.26 -21.14 10.38
CA PHE A 498 -24.11 -21.85 10.93
C PHE A 498 -23.81 -21.53 12.40
N GLY A 499 -24.52 -20.55 13.00
CA GLY A 499 -24.32 -20.17 14.40
C GLY A 499 -23.04 -19.38 14.67
N VAL A 500 -22.45 -18.73 13.65
CA VAL A 500 -21.31 -17.83 13.86
C VAL A 500 -21.78 -16.61 14.64
N ASP A 501 -21.14 -16.27 15.77
CA ASP A 501 -21.43 -15.06 16.54
C ASP A 501 -20.90 -13.81 15.80
N PHE A 502 -21.60 -13.45 14.73
CA PHE A 502 -21.34 -12.30 13.87
C PHE A 502 -21.98 -11.04 14.47
N ARG A 503 -21.22 -9.94 14.49
CA ARG A 503 -21.65 -8.65 15.02
C ARG A 503 -21.17 -7.54 14.09
N CYS A 504 -22.03 -6.56 13.83
CA CYS A 504 -21.77 -5.50 12.86
C CYS A 504 -22.31 -4.16 13.34
N LEU A 505 -21.52 -3.11 13.16
CA LEU A 505 -21.91 -1.73 13.44
C LEU A 505 -21.73 -0.89 12.17
N ARG A 506 -22.74 -0.10 11.79
CA ARG A 506 -22.64 0.90 10.73
C ARG A 506 -22.04 2.16 11.29
N PHE A 507 -20.79 2.44 10.93
CA PHE A 507 -20.13 3.65 11.40
C PHE A 507 -20.51 4.90 10.60
N PRO A 508 -20.71 6.04 11.30
CA PRO A 508 -20.75 7.36 10.68
C PRO A 508 -19.34 7.82 10.25
N GLY A 509 -19.19 9.08 9.86
CA GLY A 509 -17.85 9.66 9.65
C GLY A 509 -17.06 9.68 10.96
N ILE A 510 -15.88 9.06 10.98
CA ILE A 510 -15.03 8.99 12.19
C ILE A 510 -14.00 10.11 12.17
N ILE A 511 -13.94 10.87 13.26
CA ILE A 511 -13.01 11.99 13.44
C ILE A 511 -11.96 11.61 14.47
N SER A 512 -10.69 11.79 14.12
CA SER A 512 -9.52 11.55 14.96
C SER A 512 -8.46 12.61 14.70
N ALA A 513 -7.73 12.99 15.75
CA ALA A 513 -6.73 14.06 15.67
C ALA A 513 -5.33 13.58 15.25
N ASP A 514 -5.04 12.29 15.41
CA ASP A 514 -3.74 11.67 15.15
C ASP A 514 -3.56 11.17 13.71
N THR A 515 -4.64 11.11 12.93
CA THR A 515 -4.63 10.70 11.53
C THR A 515 -4.75 11.90 10.60
N LYS A 516 -3.85 11.97 9.62
CA LYS A 516 -3.99 12.91 8.51
C LYS A 516 -5.21 12.52 7.64
N PRO A 517 -5.95 13.50 7.11
CA PRO A 517 -7.04 13.25 6.17
C PRO A 517 -6.51 12.48 4.96
N GLY A 518 -7.27 11.46 4.52
CA GLY A 518 -6.88 10.47 3.52
C GLY A 518 -7.68 10.56 2.22
N GLY A 519 -8.50 11.60 2.06
CA GLY A 519 -9.32 11.84 0.86
C GLY A 519 -10.73 11.23 0.92
N GLY A 520 -11.25 10.90 2.09
CA GLY A 520 -12.63 10.49 2.31
C GLY A 520 -13.63 11.65 2.20
N THR A 521 -14.92 11.35 1.99
CA THR A 521 -15.99 12.37 1.90
C THR A 521 -16.21 13.14 3.22
N THR A 522 -15.89 12.53 4.37
CA THR A 522 -16.07 13.13 5.70
C THR A 522 -14.82 13.84 6.22
N ASP A 523 -13.72 13.83 5.47
CA ASP A 523 -12.41 14.30 5.93
C ASP A 523 -12.35 15.83 6.12
N TYR A 524 -13.32 16.57 5.58
CA TYR A 524 -13.45 18.02 5.80
C TYR A 524 -13.52 18.35 7.30
N ALA A 525 -14.10 17.44 8.09
CA ALA A 525 -14.24 17.58 9.54
C ALA A 525 -12.92 17.34 10.30
N ILE A 526 -11.84 16.96 9.62
CA ILE A 526 -10.47 16.90 10.15
C ILE A 526 -9.64 18.04 9.56
N GLU A 527 -9.67 18.21 8.23
CA GLU A 527 -8.91 19.25 7.49
C GLU A 527 -9.18 20.66 8.04
N ILE A 528 -10.44 20.97 8.35
CA ILE A 528 -10.86 22.28 8.86
C ILE A 528 -10.10 22.71 10.11
N PHE A 529 -9.72 21.77 10.99
CA PHE A 529 -8.99 22.08 12.22
C PHE A 529 -7.51 22.40 11.96
N HIS A 530 -6.88 21.71 11.00
CA HIS A 530 -5.51 22.01 10.59
C HIS A 530 -5.42 23.40 9.95
N ASP A 531 -6.35 23.72 9.04
CA ASP A 531 -6.39 25.00 8.36
C ASP A 531 -6.82 26.15 9.30
N ALA A 532 -7.69 25.87 10.27
CA ALA A 532 -8.01 26.84 11.34
C ALA A 532 -6.76 27.25 12.14
N LEU A 533 -5.83 26.32 12.38
CA LEU A 533 -4.57 26.63 13.07
C LEU A 533 -3.52 27.29 12.17
N LYS A 534 -3.42 26.85 10.91
CA LYS A 534 -2.34 27.27 10.00
C LYS A 534 -2.62 28.59 9.30
N SER A 535 -3.80 28.74 8.72
CA SER A 535 -4.18 29.86 7.84
C SER A 535 -5.33 30.68 8.39
N ASN A 536 -6.00 30.20 9.46
CA ASN A 536 -7.23 30.78 9.99
C ASN A 536 -8.35 30.87 8.93
N ALA A 537 -8.24 30.04 7.89
CA ALA A 537 -9.18 29.99 6.78
C ALA A 537 -9.16 28.60 6.14
N TYR A 538 -10.34 28.03 5.88
CA TYR A 538 -10.52 26.72 5.23
C TYR A 538 -11.36 26.82 3.96
N LYS A 539 -11.02 25.99 2.97
CA LYS A 539 -11.81 25.79 1.74
C LYS A 539 -12.52 24.45 1.82
N CYS A 540 -13.81 24.46 2.11
CA CYS A 540 -14.62 23.25 2.22
C CYS A 540 -15.16 22.82 0.87
N TYR A 541 -15.05 21.53 0.57
CA TYR A 541 -15.55 20.92 -0.65
C TYR A 541 -17.00 20.43 -0.56
N LEU A 542 -17.67 20.62 0.57
CA LEU A 542 -19.10 20.36 0.78
C LEU A 542 -19.86 21.66 0.99
N ARG A 543 -21.16 21.68 0.67
CA ARG A 543 -22.04 22.84 0.92
C ARG A 543 -22.22 23.05 2.41
N GLY A 544 -22.33 24.30 2.85
CA GLY A 544 -22.49 24.68 4.27
C GLY A 544 -23.64 24.01 5.01
N ASP A 545 -24.69 23.59 4.27
CA ASP A 545 -25.89 22.94 4.76
C ASP A 545 -25.85 21.40 4.73
N THR A 546 -24.75 20.81 4.27
CA THR A 546 -24.62 19.34 4.11
C THR A 546 -24.50 18.67 5.48
N ARG A 547 -25.59 18.09 5.99
CA ARG A 547 -25.59 17.34 7.25
C ARG A 547 -25.11 15.91 7.05
N LEU A 548 -24.15 15.49 7.87
CA LEU A 548 -23.69 14.10 7.95
C LEU A 548 -23.60 13.64 9.41
N PRO A 549 -23.88 12.36 9.71
CA PRO A 549 -23.62 11.79 11.02
C PRO A 549 -22.11 11.60 11.19
N MET A 550 -21.61 11.92 12.38
CA MET A 550 -20.20 11.91 12.74
C MET A 550 -20.00 11.32 14.14
N MET A 551 -18.80 10.82 14.43
CA MET A 551 -18.44 10.25 15.72
C MET A 551 -16.95 10.46 16.03
N TRP A 552 -16.66 10.78 17.29
CA TRP A 552 -15.28 10.85 17.78
C TRP A 552 -14.67 9.45 17.90
N ILE A 553 -13.39 9.30 17.60
CA ILE A 553 -12.73 7.99 17.55
C ILE A 553 -12.84 7.21 18.87
N ASP A 554 -12.75 7.85 20.04
CA ASP A 554 -12.86 7.12 21.33
C ASP A 554 -14.23 6.46 21.49
N ASP A 555 -15.30 7.14 21.05
CA ASP A 555 -16.66 6.60 21.05
C ASP A 555 -16.79 5.44 20.06
N CYS A 556 -16.17 5.56 18.87
CA CYS A 556 -16.12 4.48 17.90
C CYS A 556 -15.43 3.23 18.47
N ILE A 557 -14.26 3.38 19.09
CA ILE A 557 -13.54 2.27 19.73
C ILE A 557 -14.36 1.66 20.85
N GLN A 558 -14.96 2.49 21.71
CA GLN A 558 -15.81 2.02 22.80
C GLN A 558 -17.04 1.26 22.28
N SER A 559 -17.64 1.68 21.16
CA SER A 559 -18.77 0.98 20.54
C SER A 559 -18.40 -0.45 20.12
N ILE A 560 -17.19 -0.65 19.57
CA ILE A 560 -16.69 -1.97 19.15
C ILE A 560 -16.48 -2.86 20.38
N VAL A 561 -15.83 -2.33 21.41
CA VAL A 561 -15.59 -3.07 22.66
C VAL A 561 -16.93 -3.48 23.28
N SER A 562 -17.84 -2.53 23.44
CA SER A 562 -19.15 -2.76 24.07
C SER A 562 -20.01 -3.77 23.30
N ILE A 563 -20.08 -3.69 21.96
CA ILE A 563 -20.85 -4.69 21.21
C ILE A 563 -20.17 -6.06 21.25
N MET A 564 -18.84 -6.15 21.36
CA MET A 564 -18.15 -7.45 21.46
C MET A 564 -18.29 -8.10 22.84
N GLU A 565 -18.37 -7.30 23.90
CA GLU A 565 -18.64 -7.75 25.27
C GLU A 565 -20.11 -8.10 25.53
N ALA A 566 -21.05 -7.53 24.76
CA ALA A 566 -22.47 -7.79 24.92
C ALA A 566 -22.80 -9.29 24.88
N SER A 567 -23.72 -9.74 25.73
CA SER A 567 -24.20 -11.12 25.67
C SER A 567 -24.96 -11.35 24.37
N SER A 568 -24.91 -12.56 23.81
CA SER A 568 -25.56 -12.83 22.51
C SER A 568 -27.09 -12.76 22.63
N GLU A 569 -27.62 -13.05 23.82
CA GLU A 569 -29.03 -13.04 24.19
C GLU A 569 -29.63 -11.62 24.18
N GLN A 570 -28.81 -10.61 24.46
CA GLN A 570 -29.20 -9.19 24.40
C GLN A 570 -29.35 -8.68 22.96
N LEU A 571 -28.63 -9.29 22.01
CA LEU A 571 -28.56 -8.82 20.63
C LEU A 571 -29.71 -9.40 19.80
N LYS A 572 -30.80 -8.63 19.62
CA LYS A 572 -31.95 -9.07 18.80
C LYS A 572 -31.71 -9.03 17.28
N GLN A 573 -30.66 -8.34 16.86
CA GLN A 573 -30.17 -8.27 15.48
C GLN A 573 -28.65 -8.28 15.48
N ARG A 574 -28.02 -8.48 14.31
CA ARG A 574 -26.56 -8.56 14.19
C ARG A 574 -25.92 -7.30 13.59
N THR A 575 -26.71 -6.46 12.94
CA THR A 575 -26.27 -5.19 12.35
C THR A 575 -26.96 -4.01 13.04
N TYR A 576 -26.22 -3.02 13.51
CA TYR A 576 -26.76 -1.83 14.17
C TYR A 576 -26.17 -0.54 13.62
N ASN A 577 -26.97 0.51 13.51
CA ASN A 577 -26.54 1.89 13.44
C ASN A 577 -26.00 2.31 14.81
N VAL A 578 -24.90 3.06 14.81
CA VAL A 578 -24.37 3.72 16.02
C VAL A 578 -24.19 5.20 15.73
N ALA A 579 -24.83 6.06 16.52
CA ALA A 579 -24.78 7.50 16.36
C ALA A 579 -24.05 8.16 17.53
N ALA A 580 -23.45 9.32 17.28
CA ALA A 580 -22.93 10.22 18.31
C ALA A 580 -23.45 11.64 18.09
N MET A 581 -23.17 12.22 16.93
CA MET A 581 -23.62 13.55 16.55
C MET A 581 -23.95 13.62 15.06
N SER A 582 -24.60 14.70 14.62
CA SER A 582 -24.82 14.99 13.20
C SER A 582 -24.77 16.49 13.00
N PHE A 583 -23.85 16.99 12.18
CA PHE A 583 -23.65 18.43 11.99
C PHE A 583 -23.41 18.79 10.52
N THR A 584 -23.58 20.07 10.19
CA THR A 584 -23.19 20.64 8.88
C THR A 584 -21.84 21.36 8.95
N PRO A 585 -21.16 21.62 7.82
CA PRO A 585 -19.97 22.48 7.81
C PRO A 585 -20.19 23.86 8.46
N ASP A 586 -21.36 24.48 8.28
CA ASP A 586 -21.70 25.75 8.94
C ASP A 586 -21.77 25.61 10.46
N GLU A 587 -22.36 24.53 10.97
CA GLU A 587 -22.46 24.28 12.42
C GLU A 587 -21.09 23.99 13.04
N LEU A 588 -20.26 23.20 12.36
CA LEU A 588 -18.88 22.95 12.78
C LEU A 588 -18.05 24.24 12.78
N THR A 589 -18.21 25.08 11.75
CA THR A 589 -17.54 26.39 11.67
C THR A 589 -17.91 27.27 12.85
N LYS A 590 -19.20 27.36 13.19
CA LYS A 590 -19.67 28.12 14.37
C LYS A 590 -19.08 27.59 15.67
N ALA A 591 -18.97 26.27 15.83
CA ALA A 591 -18.36 25.65 17.00
C ALA A 591 -16.85 25.96 17.08
N ILE A 592 -16.13 25.91 15.96
CA ILE A 592 -14.72 26.31 15.85
C ILE A 592 -14.52 27.79 16.16
N GLN A 593 -15.41 28.67 15.69
CA GLN A 593 -15.33 30.12 15.93
C GLN A 593 -15.45 30.51 17.40
N LYS A 594 -16.03 29.64 18.26
CA LYS A 594 -15.97 29.82 19.73
C LYS A 594 -14.52 29.83 20.25
N TYR A 595 -13.61 29.12 19.59
CA TYR A 595 -12.18 29.02 19.94
C TYR A 595 -11.28 29.92 19.08
N LYS A 596 -11.63 30.08 17.80
CA LYS A 596 -10.91 30.92 16.82
C LYS A 596 -11.88 31.92 16.17
N PRO A 597 -12.19 33.06 16.82
CA PRO A 597 -13.22 34.01 16.34
C PRO A 597 -12.98 34.57 14.94
N ASN A 598 -11.71 34.62 14.51
CA ASN A 598 -11.30 35.13 13.20
C ASN A 598 -11.28 34.07 12.09
N PHE A 599 -11.67 32.83 12.40
CA PHE A 599 -11.68 31.73 11.44
C PHE A 599 -12.73 31.94 10.35
N LYS A 600 -12.31 31.77 9.08
CA LYS A 600 -13.17 31.94 7.91
C LYS A 600 -13.30 30.62 7.13
N ILE A 601 -14.50 30.36 6.62
CA ILE A 601 -14.74 29.26 5.69
C ILE A 601 -15.16 29.80 4.32
N SER A 602 -14.73 29.12 3.27
CA SER A 602 -15.20 29.32 1.89
C SER A 602 -15.55 27.97 1.28
N TYR A 603 -16.40 27.96 0.26
CA TYR A 603 -16.96 26.73 -0.30
C TYR A 603 -16.54 26.55 -1.76
N GLU A 604 -15.83 25.45 -2.05
CA GLU A 604 -15.35 25.06 -3.39
C GLU A 604 -15.82 23.62 -3.66
N ILE A 605 -17.10 23.50 -4.02
CA ILE A 605 -17.82 22.21 -4.08
C ILE A 605 -17.27 21.30 -5.17
N ASP A 606 -17.03 20.03 -4.84
CA ASP A 606 -16.60 19.01 -5.81
C ASP A 606 -17.49 17.76 -5.84
N GLU A 607 -17.04 16.73 -6.56
CA GLU A 607 -17.76 15.45 -6.76
C GLU A 607 -18.12 14.72 -5.45
N ARG A 608 -17.41 14.98 -4.34
CA ARG A 608 -17.71 14.40 -3.02
C ARG A 608 -19.08 14.85 -2.49
N GLN A 609 -19.59 15.99 -2.95
CA GLN A 609 -20.93 16.44 -2.58
C GLN A 609 -22.02 15.48 -3.03
N LYS A 610 -21.91 14.92 -4.25
CA LYS A 610 -22.90 13.96 -4.76
C LYS A 610 -22.95 12.70 -3.90
N ILE A 611 -21.79 12.28 -3.37
CA ILE A 611 -21.68 11.16 -2.43
C ILE A 611 -22.37 11.52 -1.12
N ALA A 612 -22.06 12.67 -0.51
CA ALA A 612 -22.68 13.11 0.73
C ALA A 612 -24.21 13.27 0.61
N ASP A 613 -24.71 13.74 -0.52
CA ASP A 613 -26.14 13.88 -0.80
C ASP A 613 -26.88 12.53 -0.89
N SER A 614 -26.15 11.45 -1.20
CA SER A 614 -26.69 10.10 -1.21
C SER A 614 -26.76 9.43 0.17
N TRP A 615 -26.12 10.02 1.18
CA TRP A 615 -25.97 9.40 2.49
C TRP A 615 -26.99 9.92 3.52
N PRO A 616 -27.23 9.13 4.60
CA PRO A 616 -27.94 9.54 5.79
C PRO A 616 -27.50 10.88 6.35
N GLN A 617 -28.45 11.65 6.89
CA GLN A 617 -28.17 12.88 7.64
C GLN A 617 -28.09 12.60 9.15
N VAL A 618 -28.99 11.75 9.64
CA VAL A 618 -29.10 11.38 11.06
C VAL A 618 -29.37 9.88 11.16
N PHE A 619 -28.62 9.20 12.00
CA PHE A 619 -28.88 7.80 12.35
C PHE A 619 -29.86 7.69 13.52
N ASP A 620 -30.81 6.76 13.41
CA ASP A 620 -31.54 6.24 14.55
C ASP A 620 -30.79 5.01 15.09
N ASP A 621 -30.23 5.15 16.28
CA ASP A 621 -29.46 4.12 16.99
C ASP A 621 -30.20 3.58 18.23
N GLN A 622 -31.54 3.74 18.31
CA GLN A 622 -32.34 3.30 19.45
C GLN A 622 -32.12 1.83 19.81
N ASN A 623 -32.04 0.93 18.82
CA ASN A 623 -31.80 -0.49 19.09
C ASN A 623 -30.42 -0.74 19.71
N ALA A 624 -29.39 0.01 19.31
CA ALA A 624 -28.07 -0.10 19.93
C ALA A 624 -28.10 0.31 21.41
N ARG A 625 -28.83 1.39 21.71
CA ARG A 625 -29.03 1.88 23.09
C ARG A 625 -29.84 0.91 23.93
N GLN A 626 -30.88 0.30 23.37
CA GLN A 626 -31.76 -0.62 24.10
C GLN A 626 -31.16 -2.01 24.29
N HIS A 627 -30.47 -2.55 23.29
CA HIS A 627 -30.00 -3.94 23.32
C HIS A 627 -28.70 -4.09 24.11
N TRP A 628 -27.74 -3.17 23.93
CA TRP A 628 -26.41 -3.29 24.55
C TRP A 628 -25.92 -2.00 25.21
N SER A 629 -26.86 -1.09 25.54
CA SER A 629 -26.59 0.12 26.32
C SER A 629 -25.58 1.08 25.67
N TRP A 630 -25.60 1.17 24.34
CA TRP A 630 -24.78 2.15 23.61
C TRP A 630 -25.00 3.58 24.13
N ASN A 631 -23.91 4.31 24.40
CA ASN A 631 -24.00 5.70 24.85
C ASN A 631 -22.74 6.50 24.51
N PRO A 632 -22.76 7.33 23.44
CA PRO A 632 -21.63 8.18 23.06
C PRO A 632 -21.33 9.23 24.15
N LYS A 633 -20.06 9.61 24.29
CA LYS A 633 -19.60 10.54 25.33
C LYS A 633 -19.16 11.90 24.79
N VAL A 634 -18.91 12.00 23.50
CA VAL A 634 -18.41 13.23 22.88
C VAL A 634 -19.50 13.83 22.00
N ASP A 635 -19.86 15.08 22.30
CA ASP A 635 -20.72 15.94 21.48
C ASP A 635 -19.88 16.89 20.60
N LEU A 636 -20.52 17.77 19.84
CA LEU A 636 -19.82 18.67 18.92
C LEU A 636 -18.85 19.62 19.64
N ASP A 637 -19.23 20.17 20.81
CA ASP A 637 -18.35 21.06 21.56
C ASP A 637 -17.17 20.29 22.16
N GLY A 638 -17.40 19.08 22.69
CA GLY A 638 -16.35 18.18 23.17
C GLY A 638 -15.40 17.72 22.07
N LEU A 639 -15.90 17.51 20.85
CA LEU A 639 -15.09 17.21 19.66
C LEU A 639 -14.12 18.35 19.36
N VAL A 640 -14.63 19.58 19.26
CA VAL A 640 -13.82 20.76 18.94
C VAL A 640 -12.74 20.98 20.00
N GLN A 641 -13.08 20.83 21.28
CA GLN A 641 -12.13 20.92 22.39
C GLN A 641 -10.98 19.92 22.25
N ARG A 642 -11.31 18.65 21.99
CA ARG A 642 -10.31 17.57 21.87
C ARG A 642 -9.40 17.77 20.67
N MET A 643 -9.95 18.19 19.53
CA MET A 643 -9.17 18.48 18.32
C MET A 643 -8.15 19.59 18.57
N PHE A 644 -8.57 20.74 19.11
CA PHE A 644 -7.62 21.83 19.43
C PHE A 644 -6.61 21.42 20.50
N ALA A 645 -7.06 20.78 21.58
CA ALA A 645 -6.15 20.33 22.66
C ALA A 645 -5.09 19.35 22.16
N TYR A 646 -5.37 18.55 21.14
CA TYR A 646 -4.39 17.65 20.53
C TYR A 646 -3.47 18.40 19.57
N LEU A 647 -4.03 19.18 18.64
CA LEU A 647 -3.27 19.83 17.57
C LEU A 647 -2.35 20.95 18.09
N GLU A 648 -2.69 21.61 19.19
CA GLU A 648 -1.83 22.62 19.83
C GLU A 648 -0.63 22.02 20.58
N ARG A 649 -0.60 20.71 20.81
CA ARG A 649 0.53 19.99 21.44
C ARG A 649 1.55 19.47 20.43
N GLN A 650 1.21 19.45 19.15
CA GLN A 650 2.14 19.13 18.06
C GLN A 650 2.89 20.38 17.60
#